data_AF-A0A9E1SZS6-F1
#
_entry.id   AF-A0A9E1SZS6-F1
#
_cell.length_a   1.000
_cell.length_b   1.000
_cell.length_c   1.000
_cell.angle_alpha   90.00
_cell.angle_beta   90.00
_cell.angle_gamma   90.00
#
_symmetry.space_group_name_H-M   'P 1'
#
loop_
_entity.id
_entity.type
_entity.pdbx_description
1 polymer ?
#
loop_
_entity_poly.entity_id
_entity_poly.type
_entity_poly.pdbx_seq_one_letter_code
_entity_poly.pdbx_strand_id
1 'polypeptide(L)'
;MTAAIAATTAVAMLAVDGHADRRLPNAGDRGVIGPDVVAWAIGGQNSEDIDYVGSSEGMSGYSMATVSCNWGDAELNWYGGTNNSPIIMQNMFRLKDGKFEQVGIQSFMKHSFCALSEPGCGTCQSSNCDTLGIGCADTYWAGLNSGGDAPRSDVNAFTGEYPYPFTHGPSGPSAIRGNLVAATDDVDPALNAGAQYFMEAMYIAADDHAAGNGDNNASWREIEFASISNPNVLVNGPADTHAGECAIEAWAQMDPSVRLTTTHVPDEGKVIVAVKYTDNLDGTWTYDYAIYNMNSDRSIRSVSVPKGTAEISSQTFRDIDHNSGEIYDGTNWNMSVSSDAAIWETQTYSENELANALRWGTMFNYSIVATAAPEAGTITLGIFKPGGPDSFEVSTFIPAGEPVDPCDLPVGYCPEDIDGDSIVAVSDLLAIVGNFGECGDGTFRPAGDVNGNCCVDVADVLAVVNAWGNDCTPVGACCLSKGGCDDSTTEANCVMMGGNYVGDDTTCEQANCPDFSACCFDDGGCAELLPADCATLGGAPQGDGTYCASTECPVAGAGDECSGAFIASMGANSFETNSATPSENPPSDGQCQGTYLDWQNSADIWFRYDASQSGNVHFTTCDPSSFDTSMALYEGSCDNQVNCNGDADGSGCQDYHSAMDYNVEAGTTYYIRIGGWQGATGSGTLTIE
;
A
#
# COMPACT_ATOMS: atom_id res chain seq x y z
N MET A 1 -18.51 53.95 4.68
CA MET A 1 -17.58 53.83 3.54
C MET A 1 -17.64 52.39 3.11
N THR A 2 -18.05 52.18 1.86
CA THR A 2 -18.44 50.90 1.29
C THR A 2 -17.22 50.00 1.11
N ALA A 3 -17.23 48.82 1.72
CA ALA A 3 -16.24 47.77 1.49
C ALA A 3 -16.58 47.07 0.17
N ALA A 4 -15.66 47.11 -0.79
CA ALA A 4 -15.74 46.35 -2.02
C ALA A 4 -15.15 44.96 -1.76
N ILE A 5 -16.02 43.96 -1.65
CA ILE A 5 -15.64 42.54 -1.70
C ILE A 5 -15.39 42.23 -3.17
N ALA A 6 -14.11 42.10 -3.55
CA ALA A 6 -13.72 41.56 -4.84
C ALA A 6 -13.83 40.03 -4.76
N ALA A 7 -14.96 39.49 -5.19
CA ALA A 7 -15.09 38.06 -5.45
C ALA A 7 -14.32 37.74 -6.74
N THR A 8 -13.07 37.31 -6.60
CA THR A 8 -12.36 36.60 -7.66
C THR A 8 -12.96 35.20 -7.77
N THR A 9 -13.86 35.00 -8.72
CA THR A 9 -14.23 33.67 -9.21
C THR A 9 -12.99 33.01 -9.80
N ALA A 10 -12.29 32.21 -9.00
CA ALA A 10 -11.40 31.19 -9.50
C ALA A 10 -12.28 30.17 -10.23
N VAL A 11 -12.26 30.21 -11.56
CA VAL A 11 -12.74 29.09 -12.37
C VAL A 11 -11.66 28.03 -12.21
N ALA A 12 -11.83 27.16 -11.22
CA ALA A 12 -11.16 25.87 -11.25
C ALA A 12 -11.65 25.17 -12.52
N MET A 13 -10.83 25.22 -13.57
CA MET A 13 -10.94 24.21 -14.61
C MET A 13 -10.62 22.89 -13.89
N LEU A 14 -11.67 22.13 -13.56
CA LEU A 14 -11.51 20.70 -13.46
C LEU A 14 -11.06 20.25 -14.86
N ALA A 15 -9.74 20.17 -15.05
CA ALA A 15 -9.20 19.19 -15.96
C ALA A 15 -9.72 17.85 -15.41
N VAL A 16 -10.66 17.25 -16.12
CA VAL A 16 -11.00 15.86 -15.88
C VAL A 16 -9.73 15.11 -16.26
N ASP A 17 -8.97 14.65 -15.27
CA ASP A 17 -7.81 13.79 -15.48
C ASP A 17 -8.29 12.56 -16.25
N GLY A 18 -8.12 12.58 -17.57
CA GLY A 18 -8.34 11.44 -18.46
C GLY A 18 -7.27 10.34 -18.31
N HIS A 19 -6.55 10.34 -17.19
CA HIS A 19 -5.51 9.36 -16.85
C HIS A 19 -6.07 8.15 -16.09
N ALA A 20 -7.32 8.22 -15.61
CA ALA A 20 -8.00 7.05 -15.03
C ALA A 20 -8.34 6.04 -16.13
N ASP A 21 -7.55 4.96 -16.14
CA ASP A 21 -7.72 3.72 -16.88
C ASP A 21 -7.37 3.76 -18.38
N ARG A 22 -6.07 3.93 -18.67
CA ARG A 22 -5.47 3.53 -19.95
C ARG A 22 -5.08 2.05 -20.04
N ARG A 23 -5.19 1.30 -18.93
CA ARG A 23 -4.74 -0.10 -18.74
C ARG A 23 -5.53 -1.14 -19.55
N LEU A 24 -6.74 -0.80 -20.01
CA LEU A 24 -7.59 -1.77 -20.71
C LEU A 24 -7.27 -1.94 -22.21
N PRO A 25 -7.19 -3.19 -22.72
CA PRO A 25 -6.82 -3.52 -24.10
C PRO A 25 -7.89 -3.21 -25.17
N ASN A 26 -9.03 -2.62 -24.80
CA ASN A 26 -10.15 -2.33 -25.71
C ASN A 26 -10.34 -0.81 -25.89
N ALA A 27 -9.44 -0.19 -26.66
CA ALA A 27 -9.51 1.23 -27.03
C ALA A 27 -10.50 1.45 -28.20
N GLY A 28 -11.78 1.60 -27.90
CA GLY A 28 -12.82 1.99 -28.87
C GLY A 28 -13.18 3.48 -28.87
N ASP A 29 -12.90 4.21 -27.78
CA ASP A 29 -13.45 5.55 -27.53
C ASP A 29 -12.43 6.60 -27.08
N ARG A 30 -11.12 6.33 -27.20
CA ARG A 30 -10.06 7.31 -26.89
C ARG A 30 -9.72 8.07 -28.18
N GLY A 31 -9.61 9.40 -28.13
CA GLY A 31 -9.18 10.23 -29.27
C GLY A 31 -7.76 9.89 -29.76
N VAL A 32 -7.13 10.78 -30.54
CA VAL A 32 -5.71 10.61 -30.93
C VAL A 32 -4.84 10.70 -29.67
N ILE A 33 -4.04 9.67 -29.38
CA ILE A 33 -3.17 9.58 -28.19
C ILE A 33 -1.75 10.08 -28.50
N GLY A 34 -1.24 9.81 -29.70
CA GLY A 34 0.17 9.97 -30.02
C GLY A 34 1.03 8.84 -29.42
N PRO A 35 2.36 8.98 -29.44
CA PRO A 35 3.27 8.10 -28.71
C PRO A 35 3.06 8.22 -27.20
N ASP A 36 3.09 7.11 -26.47
CA ASP A 36 2.89 7.06 -25.00
C ASP A 36 3.81 6.00 -24.40
N VAL A 37 4.88 6.41 -23.71
CA VAL A 37 5.90 5.50 -23.15
C VAL A 37 5.75 5.33 -21.65
N VAL A 38 5.62 4.07 -21.21
CA VAL A 38 5.51 3.74 -19.79
C VAL A 38 6.56 2.72 -19.40
N ALA A 39 7.11 2.85 -18.20
CA ALA A 39 7.88 1.78 -17.55
C ALA A 39 6.93 0.62 -17.18
N TRP A 40 6.61 -0.24 -18.15
CA TRP A 40 5.66 -1.33 -18.00
C TRP A 40 6.05 -2.36 -16.94
N ALA A 41 7.34 -2.67 -16.83
CA ALA A 41 7.85 -3.56 -15.80
C ALA A 41 9.19 -3.10 -15.26
N ILE A 42 9.40 -3.28 -13.96
CA ILE A 42 10.68 -3.08 -13.27
C ILE A 42 11.11 -4.44 -12.72
N GLY A 43 12.21 -5.00 -13.22
CA GLY A 43 12.60 -6.38 -12.92
C GLY A 43 11.50 -7.42 -13.22
N GLY A 44 11.58 -8.58 -12.57
CA GLY A 44 10.63 -9.68 -12.66
C GLY A 44 10.59 -10.41 -14.01
N GLN A 45 11.62 -10.31 -14.84
CA GLN A 45 11.63 -10.94 -16.17
C GLN A 45 12.60 -12.15 -16.24
N ASN A 46 13.52 -12.32 -15.27
CA ASN A 46 14.38 -13.49 -15.04
C ASN A 46 15.34 -13.27 -13.84
N SER A 47 16.57 -13.82 -13.85
CA SER A 47 17.58 -13.65 -12.79
C SER A 47 18.46 -12.38 -12.91
N GLU A 48 18.22 -11.51 -13.89
CA GLU A 48 19.02 -10.29 -14.16
C GLU A 48 18.21 -9.01 -13.88
N ASP A 49 17.40 -9.06 -12.83
CA ASP A 49 16.44 -8.01 -12.50
C ASP A 49 17.09 -6.80 -11.81
N ILE A 50 18.02 -7.04 -10.88
CA ILE A 50 18.71 -5.99 -10.13
C ILE A 50 20.17 -6.40 -9.92
N ASP A 51 21.09 -5.59 -10.42
CA ASP A 51 22.53 -5.79 -10.26
C ASP A 51 23.06 -4.93 -9.11
N TYR A 52 23.84 -5.54 -8.23
CA TYR A 52 24.76 -4.83 -7.34
C TYR A 52 26.09 -4.61 -8.05
N VAL A 53 26.39 -3.36 -8.41
CA VAL A 53 27.59 -3.01 -9.18
C VAL A 53 28.83 -2.94 -8.28
N GLY A 54 28.65 -2.54 -7.02
CA GLY A 54 29.71 -2.47 -6.01
C GLY A 54 29.47 -1.33 -5.02
N SER A 55 30.41 -1.12 -4.11
CA SER A 55 30.36 0.00 -3.15
C SER A 55 31.67 0.79 -3.12
N SER A 56 31.55 2.05 -2.72
CA SER A 56 32.68 2.95 -2.50
C SER A 56 32.27 4.04 -1.53
N GLU A 57 33.14 4.37 -0.57
CA GLU A 57 32.97 5.53 0.32
C GLU A 57 31.64 5.57 1.09
N GLY A 58 31.12 4.41 1.52
CA GLY A 58 29.84 4.33 2.25
C GLY A 58 28.60 4.41 1.37
N MET A 59 28.78 4.38 0.04
CA MET A 59 27.70 4.35 -0.94
C MET A 59 27.71 3.01 -1.68
N SER A 60 26.53 2.50 -1.98
CA SER A 60 26.31 1.27 -2.75
C SER A 60 25.69 1.60 -4.11
N GLY A 61 26.24 1.01 -5.17
CA GLY A 61 25.82 1.19 -6.55
C GLY A 61 25.00 0.01 -7.06
N TYR A 62 23.90 0.33 -7.73
CA TYR A 62 22.91 -0.60 -8.24
C TYR A 62 22.50 -0.24 -9.67
N SER A 63 21.84 -1.17 -10.33
CA SER A 63 21.06 -0.93 -11.55
C SER A 63 19.94 -1.95 -11.64
N MET A 64 18.80 -1.58 -12.21
CA MET A 64 17.66 -2.49 -12.37
C MET A 64 17.25 -2.62 -13.83
N ALA A 65 16.69 -3.77 -14.17
CA ALA A 65 16.09 -4.03 -15.45
C ALA A 65 14.78 -3.24 -15.59
N THR A 66 14.53 -2.72 -16.78
CA THR A 66 13.33 -1.96 -17.10
C THR A 66 12.76 -2.44 -18.43
N VAL A 67 11.45 -2.61 -18.48
CA VAL A 67 10.71 -2.89 -19.72
C VAL A 67 9.84 -1.68 -20.02
N SER A 68 10.08 -1.05 -21.16
CA SER A 68 9.18 -0.01 -21.68
C SER A 68 8.00 -0.63 -22.40
N CYS A 69 6.91 0.12 -22.51
CA CYS A 69 5.81 -0.18 -23.41
C CYS A 69 5.31 1.08 -24.10
N ASN A 70 4.93 0.95 -25.37
CA ASN A 70 4.18 1.99 -26.07
C ASN A 70 2.67 1.74 -25.94
N TRP A 71 2.00 2.48 -25.04
CA TRP A 71 0.54 2.48 -24.87
C TRP A 71 -0.20 3.40 -25.84
N GLY A 72 0.55 4.06 -26.72
CA GLY A 72 0.05 5.04 -27.66
C GLY A 72 -0.60 4.44 -28.90
N ASP A 73 -1.01 5.31 -29.81
CA ASP A 73 -1.53 4.97 -31.14
C ASP A 73 -0.59 5.38 -32.29
N ALA A 74 0.64 5.78 -31.96
CA ALA A 74 1.72 6.11 -32.88
C ALA A 74 3.06 5.51 -32.42
N GLU A 75 3.99 5.29 -33.35
CA GLU A 75 5.35 4.85 -33.05
C GLU A 75 6.09 5.92 -32.22
N LEU A 76 6.79 5.51 -31.18
CA LEU A 76 7.64 6.36 -30.36
C LEU A 76 9.07 6.38 -30.91
N ASN A 77 9.72 7.54 -30.94
CA ASN A 77 11.10 7.70 -31.36
C ASN A 77 12.10 6.98 -30.43
N TRP A 78 13.09 6.32 -31.03
CA TRP A 78 14.15 5.57 -30.34
C TRP A 78 15.50 5.64 -31.06
N TYR A 79 15.78 6.80 -31.68
CA TYR A 79 16.95 7.01 -32.53
C TYR A 79 18.24 7.10 -31.69
N GLY A 80 18.87 5.95 -31.44
CA GLY A 80 20.08 5.85 -30.62
C GLY A 80 21.22 6.75 -31.10
N GLY A 81 21.93 7.35 -30.14
CA GLY A 81 23.04 8.28 -30.44
C GLY A 81 22.58 9.62 -31.03
N THR A 82 21.36 10.04 -30.71
CA THR A 82 20.81 11.36 -31.03
C THR A 82 20.13 11.95 -29.80
N ASN A 83 19.47 13.10 -29.92
CA ASN A 83 18.59 13.63 -28.87
C ASN A 83 17.13 13.16 -28.98
N ASN A 84 16.84 12.21 -29.89
CA ASN A 84 15.53 11.63 -30.12
C ASN A 84 15.51 10.16 -29.69
N SER A 85 16.08 9.88 -28.52
CA SER A 85 16.03 8.57 -27.87
C SER A 85 15.54 8.73 -26.43
N PRO A 86 14.80 7.77 -25.86
CA PRO A 86 14.39 7.88 -24.47
C PRO A 86 15.57 7.89 -23.49
N ILE A 87 15.43 8.67 -22.42
CA ILE A 87 16.30 8.56 -21.24
C ILE A 87 15.59 7.75 -20.18
N ILE A 88 16.29 6.80 -19.56
CA ILE A 88 15.74 5.90 -18.55
C ILE A 88 16.37 6.23 -17.20
N MET A 89 15.54 6.73 -16.28
CA MET A 89 15.95 7.05 -14.92
C MET A 89 15.57 5.96 -13.94
N GLN A 90 16.32 5.90 -12.84
CA GLN A 90 16.09 4.97 -11.74
C GLN A 90 16.19 5.72 -10.41
N ASN A 91 15.27 5.42 -9.50
CA ASN A 91 15.23 5.91 -8.12
C ASN A 91 14.96 4.75 -7.16
N MET A 92 15.28 4.97 -5.88
CA MET A 92 14.99 4.04 -4.79
C MET A 92 14.42 4.77 -3.59
N PHE A 93 13.40 4.19 -2.97
CA PHE A 93 12.68 4.73 -1.84
C PHE A 93 12.60 3.72 -0.71
N ARG A 94 12.41 4.22 0.51
CA ARG A 94 12.25 3.44 1.73
C ARG A 94 11.06 3.94 2.52
N LEU A 95 10.18 3.04 2.94
CA LEU A 95 9.18 3.29 3.98
C LEU A 95 9.66 2.68 5.29
N LYS A 96 9.89 3.52 6.31
CA LYS A 96 10.33 3.07 7.63
C LYS A 96 9.75 3.98 8.70
N ASP A 97 9.23 3.40 9.79
CA ASP A 97 8.66 4.15 10.91
C ASP A 97 7.60 5.18 10.48
N GLY A 98 6.79 4.82 9.47
CA GLY A 98 5.76 5.68 8.90
C GLY A 98 6.26 6.79 7.98
N LYS A 99 7.57 6.89 7.68
CA LYS A 99 8.16 7.90 6.80
C LYS A 99 8.59 7.31 5.46
N PHE A 100 8.17 7.93 4.37
CA PHE A 100 8.53 7.55 3.01
C PHE A 100 9.62 8.48 2.47
N GLU A 101 10.81 7.94 2.22
CA GLU A 101 12.02 8.72 1.91
C GLU A 101 12.66 8.23 0.60
N GLN A 102 13.17 9.15 -0.22
CA GLN A 102 14.02 8.77 -1.35
C GLN A 102 15.42 8.50 -0.81
N VAL A 103 15.88 7.26 -0.92
CA VAL A 103 17.18 6.80 -0.39
C VAL A 103 18.21 6.57 -1.49
N GLY A 104 17.77 6.50 -2.75
CA GLY A 104 18.66 6.37 -3.88
C GLY A 104 18.22 7.11 -5.14
N ILE A 105 19.21 7.51 -5.93
CA ILE A 105 19.03 8.24 -7.18
C ILE A 105 20.07 7.78 -8.21
N GLN A 106 19.71 7.73 -9.48
CA GLN A 106 20.66 7.70 -10.60
C GLN A 106 20.74 9.11 -11.21
N SER A 107 21.83 9.84 -10.96
CA SER A 107 21.99 11.21 -11.48
C SER A 107 22.43 11.24 -12.95
N PHE A 108 23.16 10.22 -13.40
CA PHE A 108 23.47 10.02 -14.82
C PHE A 108 22.75 8.79 -15.31
N MET A 109 21.71 9.04 -16.08
CA MET A 109 20.70 8.09 -16.49
C MET A 109 21.13 7.36 -17.75
N LYS A 110 20.41 6.29 -18.08
CA LYS A 110 20.66 5.54 -19.31
C LYS A 110 20.14 6.33 -20.51
N HIS A 111 21.02 6.63 -21.45
CA HIS A 111 20.62 7.00 -22.81
C HIS A 111 20.34 5.71 -23.60
N SER A 112 19.09 5.52 -24.01
CA SER A 112 18.69 4.34 -24.78
C SER A 112 19.32 4.34 -26.17
N PHE A 113 19.34 3.19 -26.85
CA PHE A 113 20.08 3.04 -28.12
C PHE A 113 19.36 2.23 -29.21
N CYS A 114 18.37 1.42 -28.83
CA CYS A 114 17.61 0.60 -29.75
C CYS A 114 16.32 0.14 -29.07
N ALA A 115 15.20 0.22 -29.77
CA ALA A 115 13.97 -0.43 -29.33
C ALA A 115 13.90 -1.86 -29.86
N LEU A 116 13.61 -2.81 -28.97
CA LEU A 116 13.08 -4.12 -29.37
C LEU A 116 11.59 -4.02 -29.73
N SER A 117 11.06 -5.09 -30.32
CA SER A 117 9.64 -5.24 -30.65
C SER A 117 9.10 -6.50 -29.97
N GLU A 118 9.11 -6.48 -28.64
CA GLU A 118 8.71 -7.62 -27.82
C GLU A 118 7.19 -7.61 -27.60
N PRO A 119 6.53 -8.79 -27.60
CA PRO A 119 5.16 -8.90 -27.16
C PRO A 119 5.09 -8.84 -25.62
N GLY A 120 3.95 -8.45 -25.04
CA GLY A 120 3.71 -8.59 -23.60
C GLY A 120 2.97 -7.45 -22.93
N CYS A 121 2.96 -6.26 -23.54
CA CYS A 121 2.25 -5.09 -22.99
C CYS A 121 1.05 -4.62 -23.84
N GLY A 122 0.89 -5.18 -25.04
CA GLY A 122 -0.21 -4.89 -25.97
C GLY A 122 -0.17 -5.79 -27.21
N THR A 123 -0.99 -5.45 -28.21
CA THR A 123 -0.88 -6.09 -29.55
C THR A 123 0.26 -5.43 -30.32
N CYS A 124 1.47 -5.98 -30.17
CA CYS A 124 2.68 -5.40 -30.75
C CYS A 124 2.63 -5.29 -32.28
N GLN A 125 2.69 -4.05 -32.77
CA GLN A 125 2.92 -3.68 -34.15
C GLN A 125 4.40 -3.41 -34.34
N SER A 126 5.16 -4.45 -34.67
CA SER A 126 6.62 -4.38 -34.72
C SER A 126 7.14 -3.30 -35.66
N SER A 127 8.17 -2.61 -35.20
CA SER A 127 8.88 -1.54 -35.89
C SER A 127 10.36 -1.93 -36.05
N ASN A 128 11.22 -0.98 -36.46
CA ASN A 128 12.66 -1.18 -36.45
C ASN A 128 13.29 -0.59 -35.17
N CYS A 129 14.59 -0.82 -34.99
CA CYS A 129 15.38 -0.37 -33.84
C CYS A 129 15.30 1.13 -33.51
N ASP A 130 14.96 1.98 -34.50
CA ASP A 130 14.90 3.43 -34.33
C ASP A 130 13.57 3.92 -33.73
N THR A 131 12.61 3.02 -33.48
CA THR A 131 11.26 3.36 -32.97
C THR A 131 10.68 2.23 -32.13
N LEU A 132 9.92 2.55 -31.07
CA LEU A 132 9.11 1.55 -30.37
C LEU A 132 7.71 1.48 -30.98
N GLY A 133 7.40 0.32 -31.55
CA GLY A 133 6.14 0.03 -32.21
C GLY A 133 4.93 0.08 -31.27
N ILE A 134 3.75 0.33 -31.82
CA ILE A 134 2.49 0.44 -31.06
C ILE A 134 2.20 -0.87 -30.33
N GLY A 135 1.98 -0.82 -29.02
CA GLY A 135 1.72 -1.99 -28.18
C GLY A 135 2.90 -2.96 -28.06
N CYS A 136 4.10 -2.55 -28.48
CA CYS A 136 5.34 -3.32 -28.30
C CYS A 136 6.04 -2.91 -27.01
N ALA A 137 6.80 -3.86 -26.47
CA ALA A 137 7.68 -3.67 -25.34
C ALA A 137 9.15 -3.70 -25.77
N ASP A 138 10.00 -3.08 -24.95
CA ASP A 138 11.45 -3.10 -25.10
C ASP A 138 12.17 -3.21 -23.74
N THR A 139 12.98 -4.25 -23.59
CA THR A 139 13.67 -4.61 -22.34
C THR A 139 15.12 -4.14 -22.32
N TYR A 140 15.46 -3.33 -21.32
CA TYR A 140 16.84 -3.05 -20.91
C TYR A 140 17.14 -3.82 -19.63
N TRP A 141 18.01 -4.83 -19.70
CA TRP A 141 18.49 -5.57 -18.53
C TRP A 141 19.28 -4.69 -17.56
N ALA A 142 19.39 -5.10 -16.29
CA ALA A 142 20.09 -4.32 -15.25
C ALA A 142 21.48 -3.87 -15.69
N GLY A 143 22.29 -4.78 -16.24
CA GLY A 143 23.62 -4.46 -16.75
C GLY A 143 23.63 -3.43 -17.89
N LEU A 144 22.59 -3.36 -18.73
CA LEU A 144 22.46 -2.33 -19.78
C LEU A 144 22.10 -0.95 -19.23
N ASN A 145 21.43 -0.91 -18.07
CA ASN A 145 21.04 0.29 -17.36
C ASN A 145 22.10 0.81 -16.38
N SER A 146 23.17 0.03 -16.17
CA SER A 146 24.35 0.46 -15.41
C SER A 146 25.22 1.46 -16.20
N GLY A 147 25.98 2.29 -15.47
CA GLY A 147 26.97 3.20 -16.06
C GLY A 147 26.40 4.26 -17.00
N GLY A 148 25.23 4.80 -16.67
CA GLY A 148 24.56 5.85 -17.42
C GLY A 148 25.41 7.10 -17.62
N ASP A 149 25.13 7.82 -18.71
CA ASP A 149 25.90 8.95 -19.21
C ASP A 149 25.08 10.23 -19.44
N ALA A 150 23.75 10.16 -19.29
CA ALA A 150 22.84 11.29 -19.47
C ALA A 150 22.63 12.04 -18.15
N PRO A 151 23.23 13.22 -17.92
CA PRO A 151 23.05 13.96 -16.67
C PRO A 151 21.63 14.51 -16.55
N ARG A 152 21.09 14.51 -15.32
CA ARG A 152 19.75 15.07 -15.06
C ARG A 152 19.66 16.55 -15.33
N SER A 153 20.78 17.27 -15.24
CA SER A 153 20.85 18.71 -15.48
C SER A 153 20.77 19.12 -16.96
N ASP A 154 20.93 18.19 -17.89
CA ASP A 154 20.74 18.44 -19.33
C ASP A 154 19.30 18.26 -19.80
N VAL A 155 18.47 17.57 -19.01
CA VAL A 155 17.12 17.15 -19.41
C VAL A 155 16.09 18.14 -18.90
N ASN A 156 15.30 18.69 -19.83
CA ASN A 156 14.05 19.35 -19.50
C ASN A 156 12.95 18.28 -19.40
N ALA A 157 12.67 17.82 -18.18
CA ALA A 157 11.74 16.72 -17.97
C ALA A 157 10.29 17.04 -18.32
N PHE A 158 9.89 18.31 -18.44
CA PHE A 158 8.53 18.66 -18.84
C PHE A 158 8.33 18.47 -20.35
N THR A 159 9.33 18.83 -21.15
CA THR A 159 9.28 18.73 -22.62
C THR A 159 9.90 17.45 -23.16
N GLY A 160 10.66 16.73 -22.34
CA GLY A 160 11.49 15.59 -22.74
C GLY A 160 12.71 15.95 -23.59
N GLU A 161 12.97 17.24 -23.83
CA GLU A 161 14.09 17.70 -24.64
C GLU A 161 15.41 17.69 -23.86
N TYR A 162 16.49 17.34 -24.54
CA TYR A 162 17.86 17.41 -24.02
C TYR A 162 18.88 17.61 -25.17
N PRO A 163 20.06 18.17 -24.89
CA PRO A 163 21.15 18.26 -25.88
C PRO A 163 21.82 16.90 -26.10
N TYR A 164 22.18 16.61 -27.35
CA TYR A 164 23.09 15.50 -27.67
C TYR A 164 24.20 15.96 -28.64
N PRO A 165 25.49 15.73 -28.34
CA PRO A 165 26.03 15.09 -27.13
C PRO A 165 25.73 15.88 -25.83
N PHE A 166 25.69 15.17 -24.70
CA PHE A 166 25.51 15.75 -23.36
C PHE A 166 26.63 16.74 -23.01
N THR A 167 26.32 17.71 -22.16
CA THR A 167 27.22 18.83 -21.81
C THR A 167 28.35 18.40 -20.86
N HIS A 168 28.16 17.32 -20.11
CA HIS A 168 29.14 16.72 -19.22
C HIS A 168 28.83 15.24 -19.01
N GLY A 169 29.78 14.50 -18.42
CA GLY A 169 29.68 13.06 -18.22
C GLY A 169 29.97 12.66 -16.77
N PRO A 170 29.65 11.41 -16.40
CA PRO A 170 29.74 10.94 -15.04
C PRO A 170 31.20 10.83 -14.59
N SER A 171 31.43 11.08 -13.30
CA SER A 171 32.75 11.06 -12.66
C SER A 171 32.72 10.29 -11.33
N GLY A 172 33.88 10.09 -10.73
CA GLY A 172 34.01 9.36 -9.46
C GLY A 172 34.31 7.85 -9.59
N PRO A 173 34.23 7.10 -8.47
CA PRO A 173 34.61 5.69 -8.40
C PRO A 173 33.77 4.80 -9.32
N SER A 174 34.40 3.82 -9.99
CA SER A 174 33.72 2.98 -10.98
C SER A 174 32.55 2.14 -10.44
N ALA A 175 32.55 1.83 -9.13
CA ALA A 175 31.49 1.06 -8.50
C ALA A 175 30.15 1.81 -8.44
N ILE A 176 30.19 3.15 -8.39
CA ILE A 176 29.00 4.02 -8.22
C ILE A 176 28.79 5.00 -9.39
N ARG A 177 29.80 5.20 -10.24
CA ARG A 177 29.77 6.16 -11.34
C ARG A 177 28.72 5.78 -12.39
N GLY A 178 27.71 6.63 -12.55
CA GLY A 178 26.62 6.46 -13.52
C GLY A 178 25.56 5.44 -13.11
N ASN A 179 25.58 4.98 -11.86
CA ASN A 179 24.64 3.96 -11.37
C ASN A 179 23.52 4.60 -10.52
N LEU A 180 22.51 3.81 -10.19
CA LEU A 180 21.63 4.11 -9.07
C LEU A 180 22.46 3.98 -7.79
N VAL A 181 22.51 5.03 -6.97
CA VAL A 181 23.35 5.04 -5.76
C VAL A 181 22.48 5.32 -4.56
N ALA A 182 22.66 4.52 -3.50
CA ALA A 182 22.08 4.74 -2.17
C ALA A 182 23.19 4.70 -1.12
N ALA A 183 22.98 5.37 0.02
CA ALA A 183 23.87 5.21 1.17
C ALA A 183 23.83 3.75 1.64
N THR A 184 24.99 3.15 1.91
CA THR A 184 25.07 1.74 2.30
C THR A 184 24.26 1.46 3.56
N ASP A 185 24.29 2.39 4.52
CA ASP A 185 23.54 2.27 5.78
C ASP A 185 22.02 2.38 5.57
N ASP A 186 21.55 3.05 4.52
CA ASP A 186 20.12 3.21 4.25
C ASP A 186 19.47 1.95 3.68
N VAL A 187 20.27 1.05 3.10
CA VAL A 187 19.83 -0.20 2.47
C VAL A 187 20.36 -1.45 3.20
N ASP A 188 21.07 -1.27 4.31
CA ASP A 188 21.50 -2.38 5.16
C ASP A 188 20.28 -2.92 5.94
N PRO A 189 19.84 -4.17 5.70
CA PRO A 189 18.71 -4.76 6.43
C PRO A 189 18.97 -4.87 7.93
N ALA A 190 20.25 -4.96 8.36
CA ALA A 190 20.60 -5.02 9.78
C ALA A 190 20.37 -3.69 10.52
N LEU A 191 20.36 -2.56 9.81
CA LEU A 191 20.13 -1.23 10.37
C LEU A 191 18.70 -0.73 10.16
N ASN A 192 17.95 -1.40 9.28
CA ASN A 192 16.63 -0.98 8.82
C ASN A 192 15.60 -2.09 8.96
N ALA A 193 15.56 -2.72 10.14
CA ALA A 193 14.49 -3.66 10.47
C ALA A 193 13.11 -2.98 10.34
N GLY A 194 12.16 -3.69 9.72
CA GLY A 194 10.81 -3.18 9.47
C GLY A 194 10.68 -2.21 8.28
N ALA A 195 11.78 -1.91 7.56
CA ALA A 195 11.70 -1.06 6.37
C ALA A 195 11.22 -1.83 5.14
N GLN A 196 10.35 -1.20 4.33
CA GLN A 196 10.00 -1.63 2.98
C GLN A 196 10.76 -0.78 1.96
N TYR A 197 11.11 -1.36 0.82
CA TYR A 197 11.88 -0.69 -0.22
C TYR A 197 11.16 -0.71 -1.55
N PHE A 198 11.29 0.39 -2.30
CA PHE A 198 10.62 0.56 -3.58
C PHE A 198 11.63 1.06 -4.60
N MET A 199 11.57 0.52 -5.81
CA MET A 199 12.31 1.04 -6.95
C MET A 199 11.36 1.71 -7.92
N GLU A 200 11.81 2.79 -8.55
CA GLU A 200 11.05 3.55 -9.54
C GLU A 200 11.86 3.71 -10.81
N ALA A 201 11.23 3.42 -11.94
CA ALA A 201 11.77 3.68 -13.26
C ALA A 201 10.88 4.69 -13.97
N MET A 202 11.48 5.57 -14.77
CA MET A 202 10.73 6.47 -15.63
C MET A 202 11.45 6.69 -16.95
N TYR A 203 10.67 6.75 -18.03
CA TYR A 203 11.14 7.04 -19.37
C TYR A 203 10.85 8.50 -19.72
N ILE A 204 11.84 9.21 -20.25
CA ILE A 204 11.66 10.57 -20.76
C ILE A 204 11.88 10.56 -22.27
N ALA A 205 10.86 10.94 -23.04
CA ALA A 205 10.91 10.99 -24.50
C ALA A 205 10.21 12.24 -25.05
N ALA A 206 10.88 13.02 -25.89
CA ALA A 206 10.36 14.33 -26.32
C ALA A 206 9.03 14.25 -27.11
N ASP A 207 8.82 13.22 -27.92
CA ASP A 207 7.60 13.03 -28.70
C ASP A 207 6.40 12.52 -27.88
N ASP A 208 6.67 11.76 -26.81
CA ASP A 208 5.69 11.40 -25.78
C ASP A 208 5.22 12.65 -25.00
N HIS A 209 6.17 13.46 -24.54
CA HIS A 209 5.86 14.70 -23.84
C HIS A 209 5.15 15.72 -24.75
N ALA A 210 5.54 15.82 -26.02
CA ALA A 210 4.85 16.65 -27.01
C ALA A 210 3.43 16.17 -27.30
N ALA A 211 3.14 14.88 -27.13
CA ALA A 211 1.79 14.31 -27.20
C ALA A 211 0.96 14.54 -25.92
N GLY A 212 1.58 15.04 -24.84
CA GLY A 212 0.94 15.30 -23.56
C GLY A 212 0.83 14.08 -22.66
N ASN A 213 1.71 13.08 -22.84
CA ASN A 213 1.68 11.82 -22.09
C ASN A 213 2.75 11.72 -20.99
N GLY A 214 3.57 12.76 -20.78
CA GLY A 214 4.70 12.73 -19.83
C GLY A 214 4.38 12.53 -18.34
N ASP A 215 3.10 12.50 -17.95
CA ASP A 215 2.64 12.38 -16.56
C ASP A 215 2.41 10.92 -16.09
N ASN A 216 2.51 9.95 -16.99
CA ASN A 216 2.34 8.52 -16.70
C ASN A 216 3.57 7.68 -17.04
N ASN A 217 4.74 8.30 -17.14
CA ASN A 217 5.95 7.61 -17.58
C ASN A 217 6.70 6.91 -16.44
N ALA A 218 6.40 7.27 -15.20
CA ALA A 218 6.96 6.66 -13.99
C ALA A 218 6.14 5.44 -13.57
N SER A 219 6.84 4.45 -13.05
CA SER A 219 6.27 3.25 -12.45
C SER A 219 7.10 2.86 -11.24
N TRP A 220 6.50 2.14 -10.30
CA TRP A 220 7.22 1.63 -9.14
C TRP A 220 6.98 0.15 -8.91
N ARG A 221 7.88 -0.46 -8.13
CA ARG A 221 7.78 -1.84 -7.66
C ARG A 221 8.42 -1.98 -6.29
N GLU A 222 7.79 -2.76 -5.41
CA GLU A 222 8.37 -3.15 -4.13
C GLU A 222 9.47 -4.21 -4.31
N ILE A 223 10.54 -4.05 -3.55
CA ILE A 223 11.70 -4.93 -3.54
C ILE A 223 12.13 -5.23 -2.10
N GLU A 224 12.95 -6.26 -1.92
CA GLU A 224 13.63 -6.55 -0.66
C GLU A 224 15.14 -6.47 -0.80
N PHE A 225 15.81 -6.20 0.32
CA PHE A 225 17.24 -6.40 0.49
C PHE A 225 17.48 -7.63 1.38
N ALA A 226 17.84 -8.76 0.80
CA ALA A 226 18.30 -9.91 1.58
C ALA A 226 19.71 -9.67 2.17
N SER A 227 20.50 -8.84 1.49
CA SER A 227 21.68 -8.17 2.01
C SER A 227 21.96 -6.94 1.14
N ILE A 228 22.89 -6.06 1.54
CA ILE A 228 23.30 -4.88 0.77
C ILE A 228 23.62 -5.24 -0.70
N SER A 229 24.24 -6.40 -0.94
CA SER A 229 24.65 -6.86 -2.27
C SER A 229 23.67 -7.82 -2.93
N ASN A 230 22.49 -8.04 -2.34
CA ASN A 230 21.48 -8.96 -2.85
C ASN A 230 20.06 -8.34 -2.76
N PRO A 231 19.79 -7.26 -3.52
CA PRO A 231 18.43 -6.77 -3.73
C PRO A 231 17.64 -7.72 -4.64
N ASN A 232 16.38 -7.97 -4.34
CA ASN A 232 15.52 -8.86 -5.12
C ASN A 232 14.10 -8.31 -5.24
N VAL A 233 13.41 -8.68 -6.33
CA VAL A 233 11.96 -8.49 -6.45
C VAL A 233 11.24 -9.49 -5.55
N LEU A 234 10.09 -9.09 -4.98
CA LEU A 234 9.32 -9.96 -4.08
C LEU A 234 8.64 -11.14 -4.81
N VAL A 235 8.05 -10.88 -5.98
CA VAL A 235 7.49 -11.91 -6.87
C VAL A 235 8.11 -11.76 -8.25
N ASN A 236 8.21 -12.85 -9.02
CA ASN A 236 8.61 -12.80 -10.42
C ASN A 236 7.42 -12.43 -11.32
N GLY A 237 7.68 -11.69 -12.38
CA GLY A 237 6.69 -11.27 -13.38
C GLY A 237 6.46 -9.75 -13.39
N PRO A 238 5.83 -9.20 -14.44
CA PRO A 238 5.52 -7.78 -14.53
C PRO A 238 4.32 -7.35 -13.67
N ALA A 239 3.55 -8.30 -13.13
CA ALA A 239 2.26 -8.05 -12.47
C ALA A 239 2.36 -7.18 -11.19
N ASP A 240 3.50 -7.22 -10.50
CA ASP A 240 3.74 -6.41 -9.30
C ASP A 240 4.27 -5.00 -9.62
N THR A 241 4.52 -4.69 -10.89
CA THR A 241 4.88 -3.32 -11.25
C THR A 241 3.61 -2.48 -11.32
N HIS A 242 3.57 -1.41 -10.53
CA HIS A 242 2.52 -0.41 -10.59
C HIS A 242 2.81 0.56 -11.74
N ALA A 243 2.42 0.13 -12.94
CA ALA A 243 2.71 0.86 -14.17
C ALA A 243 1.95 2.19 -14.26
N GLY A 244 2.68 3.28 -14.53
CA GLY A 244 2.14 4.63 -14.65
C GLY A 244 1.90 5.36 -13.32
N GLU A 245 2.37 4.78 -12.22
CA GLU A 245 2.28 5.34 -10.86
C GLU A 245 3.67 5.75 -10.35
N CYS A 246 3.77 6.86 -9.63
CA CYS A 246 5.02 7.29 -8.99
C CYS A 246 5.24 6.56 -7.66
N ALA A 247 6.47 6.29 -7.26
CA ALA A 247 6.73 5.54 -6.03
C ALA A 247 6.15 6.19 -4.76
N ILE A 248 6.05 7.52 -4.71
CA ILE A 248 5.40 8.23 -3.60
C ILE A 248 3.92 7.79 -3.40
N GLU A 249 3.26 7.31 -4.46
CA GLU A 249 1.89 6.82 -4.39
C GLU A 249 1.81 5.48 -3.62
N ALA A 250 2.90 4.72 -3.55
CA ALA A 250 3.00 3.52 -2.71
C ALA A 250 2.80 3.84 -1.23
N TRP A 251 3.18 5.04 -0.77
CA TRP A 251 3.05 5.40 0.64
C TRP A 251 1.59 5.34 1.12
N ALA A 252 0.64 5.86 0.32
CA ALA A 252 -0.79 5.77 0.66
C ALA A 252 -1.42 4.40 0.41
N GLN A 253 -0.79 3.57 -0.42
CA GLN A 253 -1.21 2.17 -0.60
C GLN A 253 -0.82 1.33 0.62
N MET A 254 0.36 1.57 1.19
CA MET A 254 0.84 0.89 2.40
C MET A 254 0.28 1.49 3.70
N ASP A 255 -0.03 2.79 3.70
CA ASP A 255 -0.59 3.49 4.85
C ASP A 255 -1.78 4.36 4.41
N PRO A 256 -3.02 3.87 4.58
CA PRO A 256 -4.23 4.61 4.18
C PRO A 256 -4.45 5.94 4.92
N SER A 257 -3.70 6.21 6.01
CA SER A 257 -3.76 7.51 6.70
C SER A 257 -3.03 8.63 5.95
N VAL A 258 -2.17 8.28 4.97
CA VAL A 258 -1.42 9.23 4.17
C VAL A 258 -2.34 9.93 3.17
N ARG A 259 -2.32 11.25 3.20
CA ARG A 259 -3.05 12.07 2.23
C ARG A 259 -2.14 12.45 1.06
N LEU A 260 -2.46 11.95 -0.13
CA LEU A 260 -1.85 12.36 -1.40
C LEU A 260 -2.66 13.45 -2.10
N THR A 261 -1.96 14.45 -2.63
CA THR A 261 -2.50 15.46 -3.53
C THR A 261 -1.58 15.59 -4.74
N THR A 262 -2.10 15.18 -5.90
CA THR A 262 -1.47 15.41 -7.20
C THR A 262 -1.86 16.79 -7.70
N THR A 263 -0.87 17.53 -8.21
CA THR A 263 -1.04 18.87 -8.78
C THR A 263 0.02 19.09 -9.85
N HIS A 264 -0.05 20.23 -10.54
CA HIS A 264 0.95 20.65 -11.51
C HIS A 264 1.54 22.00 -11.12
N VAL A 265 2.82 22.19 -11.41
CA VAL A 265 3.38 23.53 -11.51
C VAL A 265 2.64 24.23 -12.66
N PRO A 266 2.15 25.48 -12.49
CA PRO A 266 1.39 26.17 -13.52
C PRO A 266 2.08 26.20 -14.89
N ASP A 267 1.35 25.76 -15.91
CA ASP A 267 1.79 25.59 -17.31
C ASP A 267 2.99 24.65 -17.47
N GLU A 268 3.11 23.67 -16.57
CA GLU A 268 4.32 22.85 -16.43
C GLU A 268 3.99 21.46 -15.82
N GLY A 269 4.95 20.81 -15.17
CA GLY A 269 4.93 19.38 -14.83
C GLY A 269 4.23 19.01 -13.53
N LYS A 270 3.94 17.72 -13.40
CA LYS A 270 3.31 17.05 -12.27
C LYS A 270 4.21 17.06 -11.02
N VAL A 271 3.58 17.38 -9.89
CA VAL A 271 4.13 17.35 -8.53
C VAL A 271 3.13 16.64 -7.64
N ILE A 272 3.62 15.79 -6.73
CA ILE A 272 2.79 15.06 -5.77
C ILE A 272 3.21 15.49 -4.37
N VAL A 273 2.23 15.92 -3.57
CA VAL A 273 2.39 16.24 -2.15
C VAL A 273 1.71 15.15 -1.33
N ALA A 274 2.48 14.48 -0.48
CA ALA A 274 2.00 13.55 0.52
C ALA A 274 2.14 14.16 1.92
N VAL A 275 1.18 13.90 2.80
CA VAL A 275 1.30 14.20 4.24
C VAL A 275 0.78 13.04 5.07
N LYS A 276 1.52 12.68 6.11
CA LYS A 276 1.04 11.89 7.25
C LYS A 276 1.04 12.79 8.48
N TYR A 277 -0.01 12.71 9.28
CA TYR A 277 -0.03 13.34 10.60
C TYR A 277 -0.25 12.28 11.67
N THR A 278 0.41 12.46 12.81
CA THR A 278 0.38 11.53 13.95
C THR A 278 0.08 12.33 15.21
N ASP A 279 -0.92 11.89 15.97
CA ASP A 279 -1.17 12.41 17.32
C ASP A 279 -0.07 11.86 18.25
N ASN A 280 0.68 12.74 18.89
CA ASN A 280 1.75 12.34 19.81
C ASN A 280 1.21 12.04 21.23
N LEU A 281 -0.10 12.18 21.45
CA LEU A 281 -0.80 11.93 22.73
C LEU A 281 -0.35 12.87 23.88
N ASP A 282 0.36 13.94 23.55
CA ASP A 282 0.87 14.95 24.48
C ASP A 282 0.33 16.37 24.20
N GLY A 283 -0.72 16.46 23.37
CA GLY A 283 -1.27 17.72 22.86
C GLY A 283 -0.51 18.29 21.66
N THR A 284 0.48 17.57 21.13
CA THR A 284 1.17 17.91 19.88
C THR A 284 0.91 16.89 18.78
N TRP A 285 1.10 17.33 17.55
CA TRP A 285 0.91 16.54 16.33
C TRP A 285 2.17 16.62 15.49
N THR A 286 2.64 15.47 15.02
CA THR A 286 3.73 15.39 14.04
C THR A 286 3.13 15.42 12.64
N TYR A 287 3.65 16.26 11.75
CA TYR A 287 3.28 16.30 10.33
C TYR A 287 4.52 15.99 9.50
N ASP A 288 4.50 14.85 8.81
CA ASP A 288 5.55 14.45 7.87
C ASP A 288 5.05 14.64 6.45
N TYR A 289 5.59 15.64 5.75
CA TYR A 289 5.35 15.89 4.34
C TYR A 289 6.44 15.23 3.50
N ALA A 290 6.03 14.67 2.35
CA ALA A 290 6.93 14.30 1.27
C ALA A 290 6.44 14.98 -0.02
N ILE A 291 7.33 15.66 -0.74
CA ILE A 291 6.99 16.32 -1.99
C ILE A 291 7.87 15.76 -3.09
N TYR A 292 7.24 15.13 -4.07
CA TYR A 292 7.90 14.56 -5.24
C TYR A 292 7.64 15.45 -6.45
N ASN A 293 8.71 15.95 -7.05
CA ASN A 293 8.64 16.58 -8.35
C ASN A 293 8.87 15.50 -9.42
N MET A 294 7.81 15.13 -10.16
CA MET A 294 7.94 14.08 -11.18
C MET A 294 8.67 14.62 -12.41
N ASN A 295 8.11 15.61 -13.09
CA ASN A 295 8.59 16.07 -14.39
C ASN A 295 8.63 17.60 -14.53
N SER A 296 8.55 18.35 -13.43
CA SER A 296 8.73 19.81 -13.45
C SER A 296 10.20 20.19 -13.64
N ASP A 297 10.55 20.66 -14.84
CA ASP A 297 11.80 21.36 -15.12
C ASP A 297 11.91 22.67 -14.31
N ARG A 298 10.79 23.37 -14.11
CA ARG A 298 10.79 24.63 -13.35
C ARG A 298 11.13 24.45 -11.87
N SER A 299 10.95 23.25 -11.31
CA SER A 299 11.40 22.84 -9.97
C SER A 299 10.81 23.68 -8.82
N ILE A 300 10.95 23.20 -7.58
CA ILE A 300 10.46 23.89 -6.38
C ILE A 300 11.65 24.37 -5.52
N ARG A 301 11.62 25.62 -5.05
CA ARG A 301 12.68 26.21 -4.21
C ARG A 301 12.29 26.43 -2.76
N SER A 302 10.99 26.42 -2.45
CA SER A 302 10.50 26.71 -1.10
C SER A 302 9.19 26.01 -0.80
N VAL A 303 9.01 25.62 0.45
CA VAL A 303 7.76 25.09 1.01
C VAL A 303 7.38 25.97 2.18
N SER A 304 6.13 26.45 2.21
CA SER A 304 5.57 27.22 3.32
C SER A 304 4.29 26.56 3.80
N VAL A 305 4.31 26.08 5.05
CA VAL A 305 3.17 25.43 5.71
C VAL A 305 2.56 26.41 6.72
N PRO A 306 1.34 26.92 6.48
CA PRO A 306 0.66 27.79 7.43
C PRO A 306 0.42 27.07 8.76
N LYS A 307 0.58 27.79 9.87
CA LYS A 307 0.44 27.23 11.23
C LYS A 307 -0.70 27.81 12.06
N GLY A 308 -1.43 28.79 11.53
CA GLY A 308 -2.44 29.52 12.32
C GLY A 308 -1.86 29.99 13.67
N THR A 309 -2.52 29.61 14.76
CA THR A 309 -2.07 29.88 16.14
C THR A 309 -1.19 28.79 16.74
N ALA A 310 -0.90 27.71 16.03
CA ALA A 310 -0.08 26.62 16.52
C ALA A 310 1.34 27.07 16.80
N GLU A 311 1.96 26.52 17.84
CA GLU A 311 3.38 26.65 18.10
C GLU A 311 4.12 25.45 17.49
N ILE A 312 5.29 25.72 16.87
CA ILE A 312 6.12 24.68 16.25
C ILE A 312 7.29 24.38 17.19
N SER A 313 7.32 23.18 17.76
CA SER A 313 8.37 22.75 18.70
C SER A 313 9.57 22.10 18.00
N SER A 314 9.37 21.55 16.81
CA SER A 314 10.40 20.91 16.00
C SER A 314 10.17 21.15 14.51
N GLN A 315 11.26 21.26 13.74
CA GLN A 315 11.26 21.38 12.29
C GLN A 315 12.47 20.63 11.73
N THR A 316 12.25 19.73 10.75
CA THR A 316 13.32 18.97 10.11
C THR A 316 13.20 18.96 8.58
N PHE A 317 14.30 18.62 7.91
CA PHE A 317 14.41 18.59 6.45
C PHE A 317 15.33 17.44 6.04
N ARG A 318 14.95 16.71 4.99
CA ARG A 318 15.79 15.70 4.35
C ARG A 318 15.63 15.80 2.84
N ASP A 319 16.75 15.82 2.14
CA ASP A 319 16.87 15.77 0.69
C ASP A 319 17.57 14.49 0.23
N ILE A 320 17.81 14.41 -1.07
CA ILE A 320 18.60 13.34 -1.70
C ILE A 320 19.81 13.98 -2.40
N ASP A 321 21.01 13.48 -2.06
CA ASP A 321 22.25 13.94 -2.67
C ASP A 321 22.40 13.43 -4.11
N HIS A 322 22.79 14.33 -5.02
CA HIS A 322 23.17 13.94 -6.36
C HIS A 322 24.52 13.22 -6.38
N ASN A 323 24.70 12.30 -7.33
CA ASN A 323 25.88 11.45 -7.41
C ASN A 323 26.66 11.62 -8.72
N SER A 324 27.79 10.91 -8.82
CA SER A 324 28.60 10.80 -10.03
C SER A 324 29.09 12.15 -10.59
N GLY A 325 29.18 13.18 -9.74
CA GLY A 325 29.63 14.53 -10.12
C GLY A 325 28.61 15.33 -10.94
N GLU A 326 27.32 15.06 -10.73
CA GLU A 326 26.24 15.95 -11.19
C GLU A 326 26.47 17.37 -10.65
N ILE A 327 26.05 18.37 -11.42
CA ILE A 327 26.49 19.76 -11.21
C ILE A 327 25.67 20.53 -10.17
N TYR A 328 24.54 19.96 -9.74
CA TYR A 328 23.68 20.59 -8.75
C TYR A 328 24.37 20.68 -7.38
N ASP A 329 24.16 21.82 -6.73
CA ASP A 329 24.57 22.07 -5.34
C ASP A 329 23.72 21.19 -4.41
N GLY A 330 24.37 20.49 -3.48
CA GLY A 330 23.72 19.65 -2.46
C GLY A 330 23.52 20.36 -1.12
N THR A 331 23.62 21.69 -1.06
CA THR A 331 23.43 22.43 0.19
C THR A 331 21.98 22.32 0.68
N ASN A 332 21.79 21.82 1.91
CA ASN A 332 20.47 21.68 2.54
C ASN A 332 19.73 23.03 2.63
N TRP A 333 18.39 22.95 2.65
CA TRP A 333 17.53 24.13 2.72
C TRP A 333 17.60 24.80 4.08
N ASN A 334 17.47 26.13 4.08
CA ASN A 334 17.30 26.89 5.30
C ASN A 334 15.90 26.65 5.86
N MET A 335 15.82 26.42 7.16
CA MET A 335 14.58 26.22 7.90
C MET A 335 14.30 27.44 8.78
N SER A 336 13.07 27.94 8.76
CA SER A 336 12.63 29.03 9.64
C SER A 336 11.15 28.92 9.99
N VAL A 337 10.79 29.45 11.15
CA VAL A 337 9.40 29.60 11.57
C VAL A 337 9.09 31.09 11.71
N SER A 338 8.09 31.55 10.98
CA SER A 338 7.56 32.91 11.07
C SER A 338 6.34 32.95 12.00
N SER A 339 5.71 34.12 12.16
CA SER A 339 4.44 34.24 12.88
C SER A 339 3.34 33.36 12.29
N ASP A 340 3.37 33.12 10.98
CA ASP A 340 2.23 32.58 10.24
C ASP A 340 2.50 31.20 9.61
N ALA A 341 3.77 30.81 9.46
CA ALA A 341 4.15 29.57 8.76
C ALA A 341 5.51 29.00 9.17
N ALA A 342 5.63 27.67 9.04
CA ALA A 342 6.92 26.97 8.95
C ALA A 342 7.40 26.97 7.50
N ILE A 343 8.65 27.37 7.27
CA ILE A 343 9.21 27.64 5.94
C ILE A 343 10.52 26.87 5.77
N TRP A 344 10.68 26.27 4.59
CA TRP A 344 11.94 25.74 4.08
C TRP A 344 12.24 26.42 2.75
N GLU A 345 13.47 26.86 2.53
CA GLU A 345 13.88 27.39 1.24
C GLU A 345 15.36 27.24 0.92
N THR A 346 15.66 27.05 -0.36
CA THR A 346 17.01 27.20 -0.93
C THR A 346 17.21 28.58 -1.55
N GLN A 347 18.40 28.84 -2.07
CA GLN A 347 18.73 30.07 -2.79
C GLN A 347 17.80 30.29 -3.99
N THR A 348 17.60 31.54 -4.38
CA THR A 348 16.84 31.86 -5.61
C THR A 348 17.63 31.49 -6.85
N TYR A 349 16.94 31.26 -7.98
CA TYR A 349 17.58 30.98 -9.27
C TYR A 349 18.57 32.07 -9.69
N SER A 350 18.26 33.34 -9.39
CA SER A 350 19.17 34.46 -9.69
C SER A 350 20.44 34.51 -8.85
N GLU A 351 20.43 33.88 -7.67
CA GLU A 351 21.59 33.79 -6.79
C GLU A 351 22.47 32.60 -7.17
N ASN A 352 21.84 31.46 -7.45
CA ASN A 352 22.52 30.22 -7.83
C ASN A 352 21.59 29.34 -8.67
N GLU A 353 21.81 29.28 -9.98
CA GLU A 353 21.02 28.42 -10.89
C GLU A 353 21.18 26.92 -10.59
N LEU A 354 22.29 26.55 -9.93
CA LEU A 354 22.62 25.19 -9.52
C LEU A 354 22.14 24.88 -8.10
N ALA A 355 21.46 25.80 -7.42
CA ALA A 355 20.96 25.57 -6.06
C ALA A 355 20.16 24.26 -5.98
N ASN A 356 20.14 23.71 -4.76
CA ASN A 356 19.47 22.47 -4.40
C ASN A 356 17.94 22.56 -4.47
N ALA A 357 17.35 23.09 -5.54
CA ALA A 357 15.90 23.06 -5.72
C ALA A 357 15.43 21.59 -5.80
N LEU A 358 14.17 21.33 -5.45
CA LEU A 358 13.53 20.04 -5.67
C LEU A 358 13.38 19.82 -7.18
N ARG A 359 14.39 19.17 -7.78
CA ARG A 359 14.50 18.90 -9.21
C ARG A 359 13.58 17.77 -9.62
N TRP A 360 13.39 17.63 -10.93
CA TRP A 360 12.56 16.58 -11.49
C TRP A 360 13.11 15.18 -11.14
N GLY A 361 12.19 14.24 -10.95
CA GLY A 361 12.46 12.89 -10.49
C GLY A 361 13.11 12.79 -9.11
N THR A 362 12.95 13.80 -8.23
CA THR A 362 13.41 13.76 -6.85
C THR A 362 12.32 14.08 -5.84
N MET A 363 12.49 13.60 -4.60
CA MET A 363 11.59 13.79 -3.48
C MET A 363 12.34 14.31 -2.25
N PHE A 364 11.81 15.34 -1.61
CA PHE A 364 12.29 15.84 -0.32
C PHE A 364 11.24 15.66 0.77
N ASN A 365 11.70 15.53 2.01
CA ASN A 365 10.87 15.36 3.20
C ASN A 365 10.97 16.58 4.13
N TYR A 366 9.84 16.96 4.70
CA TYR A 366 9.70 18.11 5.58
C TYR A 366 8.87 17.68 6.79
N SER A 367 9.34 17.91 8.00
CA SER A 367 8.60 17.51 9.20
C SER A 367 8.47 18.64 10.20
N ILE A 368 7.32 18.76 10.84
CA ILE A 368 7.07 19.66 11.96
C ILE A 368 6.33 18.96 13.09
N VAL A 369 6.60 19.39 14.32
CA VAL A 369 5.76 19.06 15.48
C VAL A 369 5.05 20.33 15.92
N ALA A 370 3.72 20.29 15.98
CA ALA A 370 2.87 21.45 16.20
C ALA A 370 1.82 21.22 17.28
N THR A 371 1.42 22.26 18.01
CA THR A 371 0.38 22.20 19.07
C THR A 371 -1.06 22.25 18.56
N ALA A 372 -1.29 21.92 17.28
CA ALA A 372 -2.61 22.00 16.67
C ALA A 372 -2.91 20.74 15.87
N ALA A 373 -4.15 20.28 16.00
CA ALA A 373 -4.68 19.15 15.25
C ALA A 373 -4.76 19.47 13.73
N PRO A 374 -4.79 18.43 12.89
CA PRO A 374 -4.82 18.60 11.43
C PRO A 374 -6.13 19.22 10.97
N GLU A 375 -6.03 20.26 10.15
CA GLU A 375 -7.16 20.84 9.41
C GLU A 375 -6.86 20.84 7.91
N ALA A 376 -7.88 20.64 7.09
CA ALA A 376 -7.76 20.81 5.65
C ALA A 376 -7.44 22.27 5.32
N GLY A 377 -6.35 22.49 4.59
CA GLY A 377 -5.90 23.81 4.19
C GLY A 377 -5.01 23.75 2.96
N THR A 378 -4.16 24.76 2.79
CA THR A 378 -3.25 24.84 1.65
C THR A 378 -1.84 25.18 2.10
N ILE A 379 -0.85 24.56 1.47
CA ILE A 379 0.55 24.97 1.57
C ILE A 379 0.94 25.78 0.33
N THR A 380 1.96 26.62 0.43
CA THR A 380 2.51 27.36 -0.71
C THR A 380 3.83 26.75 -1.14
N LEU A 381 3.93 26.41 -2.42
CA LEU A 381 5.17 25.96 -3.06
C LEU A 381 5.73 27.09 -3.92
N GLY A 382 6.98 27.49 -3.67
CA GLY A 382 7.69 28.49 -4.47
C GLY A 382 8.43 27.84 -5.63
N ILE A 383 8.24 28.37 -6.83
CA ILE A 383 8.85 27.85 -8.06
C ILE A 383 10.28 28.36 -8.19
N PHE A 384 11.19 27.50 -8.62
CA PHE A 384 12.61 27.83 -8.71
C PHE A 384 12.95 28.60 -9.99
N LYS A 385 12.75 28.00 -11.18
CA LYS A 385 13.08 28.63 -12.45
C LYS A 385 12.03 29.69 -12.85
N PRO A 386 12.46 30.82 -13.42
CA PRO A 386 11.54 31.83 -13.95
C PRO A 386 10.74 31.29 -15.15
N GLY A 387 9.67 31.98 -15.54
CA GLY A 387 8.88 31.61 -16.73
C GLY A 387 7.37 31.67 -16.56
N GLY A 388 6.87 32.06 -15.39
CA GLY A 388 5.45 32.15 -15.08
C GLY A 388 5.24 32.67 -13.66
N PRO A 389 4.23 32.21 -12.91
CA PRO A 389 4.10 32.56 -11.50
C PRO A 389 5.33 32.11 -10.69
N ASP A 390 5.56 32.80 -9.58
CA ASP A 390 6.67 32.52 -8.66
C ASP A 390 6.31 31.48 -7.58
N SER A 391 5.02 31.18 -7.42
CA SER A 391 4.51 30.20 -6.48
C SER A 391 3.10 29.73 -6.87
N PHE A 392 2.65 28.65 -6.24
CA PHE A 392 1.28 28.13 -6.32
C PHE A 392 0.88 27.46 -5.01
N GLU A 393 -0.43 27.31 -4.81
CA GLU A 393 -0.99 26.69 -3.60
C GLU A 393 -1.37 25.24 -3.88
N VAL A 394 -1.19 24.39 -2.87
CA VAL A 394 -1.56 22.97 -2.93
C VAL A 394 -2.41 22.61 -1.73
N SER A 395 -3.60 22.06 -1.97
CA SER A 395 -4.48 21.59 -0.91
C SER A 395 -3.87 20.39 -0.19
N THR A 396 -3.90 20.40 1.14
CA THR A 396 -3.37 19.32 1.99
C THR A 396 -3.90 19.50 3.43
N PHE A 397 -3.29 18.85 4.41
CA PHE A 397 -3.53 19.12 5.83
C PHE A 397 -2.43 20.01 6.41
N ILE A 398 -2.83 20.93 7.29
CA ILE A 398 -1.97 21.91 7.95
C ILE A 398 -2.25 21.92 9.47
N PRO A 399 -1.29 22.35 10.30
CA PRO A 399 -1.48 22.49 11.75
C PRO A 399 -2.26 23.76 12.09
N ALA A 400 -3.54 23.81 11.70
CA ALA A 400 -4.40 24.96 11.94
C ALA A 400 -5.73 24.62 12.64
N GLY A 401 -5.98 23.34 12.89
CA GLY A 401 -7.17 22.92 13.62
C GLY A 401 -7.23 23.51 15.03
N GLU A 402 -8.43 23.49 15.62
CA GLU A 402 -8.63 24.00 16.99
C GLU A 402 -7.57 23.39 17.93
N PRO A 403 -6.88 24.21 18.74
CA PRO A 403 -5.96 23.69 19.75
C PRO A 403 -6.71 22.65 20.60
N VAL A 404 -6.16 21.45 20.69
CA VAL A 404 -6.78 20.42 21.53
C VAL A 404 -6.68 20.92 22.96
N ASP A 405 -7.82 21.15 23.61
CA ASP A 405 -7.86 21.49 25.02
C ASP A 405 -7.23 20.33 25.79
N PRO A 406 -6.08 20.52 26.50
CA PRO A 406 -5.45 19.43 27.24
C PRO A 406 -6.35 18.84 28.34
N CYS A 407 -7.41 19.55 28.73
CA CYS A 407 -8.43 19.06 29.64
C CYS A 407 -9.50 18.17 28.98
N ASP A 408 -9.61 18.20 27.65
CA ASP A 408 -10.46 17.28 26.88
C ASP A 408 -9.71 15.98 26.51
N LEU A 409 -8.38 15.96 26.65
CA LEU A 409 -7.58 14.75 26.47
C LEU A 409 -7.87 13.72 27.59
N PRO A 410 -7.91 12.41 27.27
CA PRO A 410 -7.98 11.37 28.28
C PRO A 410 -6.81 11.47 29.28
N VAL A 411 -7.04 11.11 30.55
CA VAL A 411 -5.94 10.88 31.49
C VAL A 411 -5.21 9.59 31.10
N GLY A 412 -3.87 9.63 31.04
CA GLY A 412 -3.03 8.48 30.70
C GLY A 412 -3.09 7.35 31.73
N TYR A 413 -2.41 6.23 31.49
CA TYR A 413 -2.40 5.10 32.42
C TYR A 413 -1.72 5.42 33.75
N CYS A 414 -2.35 4.93 34.82
CA CYS A 414 -2.01 5.24 36.21
C CYS A 414 -1.74 6.74 36.41
N PRO A 415 -2.73 7.61 36.18
CA PRO A 415 -2.55 9.04 36.34
C PRO A 415 -2.25 9.43 37.80
N GLU A 416 -2.48 8.50 38.74
CA GLU A 416 -2.14 8.65 40.15
C GLU A 416 -0.64 8.56 40.48
N ASP A 417 0.21 8.07 39.56
CA ASP A 417 1.67 8.20 39.63
C ASP A 417 2.09 9.54 39.03
N ILE A 418 2.08 10.57 39.86
CA ILE A 418 2.22 11.97 39.46
C ILE A 418 3.69 12.35 39.31
N ASP A 419 4.60 11.69 40.04
CA ASP A 419 6.04 11.97 39.95
C ASP A 419 6.81 11.03 38.99
N GLY A 420 6.14 9.99 38.48
CA GLY A 420 6.62 9.10 37.43
C GLY A 420 7.65 8.09 37.92
N ASP A 421 7.64 7.74 39.21
CA ASP A 421 8.55 6.76 39.78
C ASP A 421 8.06 5.30 39.66
N SER A 422 6.94 5.11 38.95
CA SER A 422 6.27 3.83 38.67
C SER A 422 5.57 3.21 39.87
N ILE A 423 5.40 3.93 40.99
CA ILE A 423 4.65 3.45 42.15
C ILE A 423 3.83 4.54 42.83
N VAL A 424 2.53 4.33 42.97
CA VAL A 424 1.68 5.29 43.69
C VAL A 424 1.98 5.26 45.19
N ALA A 425 2.61 6.31 45.70
CA ALA A 425 3.12 6.40 47.06
C ALA A 425 2.97 7.81 47.69
N VAL A 426 3.74 8.05 48.75
CA VAL A 426 3.70 9.32 49.50
C VAL A 426 4.15 10.50 48.64
N SER A 427 5.05 10.27 47.69
CA SER A 427 5.53 11.31 46.79
C SER A 427 4.42 11.86 45.90
N ASP A 428 3.56 11.01 45.34
CA ASP A 428 2.39 11.43 44.54
C ASP A 428 1.38 12.21 45.35
N LEU A 429 1.11 11.74 46.58
CA LEU A 429 0.25 12.48 47.50
C LEU A 429 0.83 13.85 47.85
N LEU A 430 2.15 14.00 47.89
CA LEU A 430 2.76 15.31 48.10
C LEU A 430 2.71 16.17 46.84
N ALA A 431 2.83 15.58 45.66
CA ALA A 431 2.71 16.26 44.37
C ALA A 431 1.29 16.84 44.18
N ILE A 432 0.25 16.03 44.41
CA ILE A 432 -1.14 16.47 44.30
C ILE A 432 -1.51 17.55 45.33
N VAL A 433 -1.02 17.43 46.57
CA VAL A 433 -1.22 18.44 47.60
C VAL A 433 -0.51 19.76 47.24
N GLY A 434 0.61 19.68 46.52
CA GLY A 434 1.34 20.82 46.01
C GLY A 434 0.54 21.66 45.00
N ASN A 435 -0.28 21.00 44.19
CA ASN A 435 -1.07 21.63 43.12
C ASN A 435 -2.57 21.76 43.48
N PHE A 436 -2.94 21.45 44.72
CA PHE A 436 -4.34 21.42 45.15
C PHE A 436 -5.06 22.77 44.94
N GLY A 437 -6.19 22.72 44.25
CA GLY A 437 -7.02 23.87 43.89
C GLY A 437 -6.62 24.56 42.59
N GLU A 438 -5.63 24.05 41.86
CA GLU A 438 -5.30 24.50 40.51
C GLU A 438 -6.33 23.94 39.50
N CYS A 439 -6.78 24.78 38.57
CA CYS A 439 -7.67 24.39 37.48
C CYS A 439 -7.06 24.87 36.15
N GLY A 440 -7.12 24.02 35.13
CA GLY A 440 -6.77 24.36 33.77
C GLY A 440 -7.76 25.38 33.19
N ASP A 441 -7.29 26.15 32.21
CA ASP A 441 -8.09 27.17 31.51
C ASP A 441 -8.32 26.83 30.03
N GLY A 442 -8.07 25.57 29.67
CA GLY A 442 -8.12 25.05 28.32
C GLY A 442 -6.80 25.13 27.55
N THR A 443 -5.78 25.78 28.13
CA THR A 443 -4.42 25.85 27.55
C THR A 443 -3.42 24.92 28.22
N PHE A 444 -3.79 24.36 29.38
CA PHE A 444 -3.01 23.36 30.11
C PHE A 444 -3.92 22.53 31.03
N ARG A 445 -3.49 21.31 31.35
CA ARG A 445 -4.05 20.45 32.40
C ARG A 445 -3.13 20.51 33.63
N PRO A 446 -3.62 20.83 34.84
CA PRO A 446 -2.79 20.87 36.04
C PRO A 446 -2.17 19.50 36.38
N ALA A 447 -0.93 19.49 36.84
CA ALA A 447 -0.29 18.27 37.33
C ALA A 447 -1.00 17.78 38.60
N GLY A 448 -1.59 16.57 38.55
CA GLY A 448 -2.41 16.02 39.64
C GLY A 448 -3.92 16.10 39.42
N ASP A 449 -4.40 16.58 38.27
CA ASP A 449 -5.76 16.24 37.79
C ASP A 449 -5.72 14.83 37.20
N VAL A 450 -5.98 13.85 38.07
CA VAL A 450 -5.86 12.42 37.74
C VAL A 450 -7.22 11.83 37.35
N ASN A 451 -8.31 12.56 37.56
CA ASN A 451 -9.66 12.09 37.25
C ASN A 451 -10.25 12.66 35.95
N GLY A 452 -9.57 13.60 35.30
CA GLY A 452 -9.98 14.10 33.99
C GLY A 452 -10.89 15.32 34.02
N ASN A 453 -11.08 15.98 35.17
CA ASN A 453 -12.07 17.06 35.30
C ASN A 453 -11.47 18.48 35.16
N CYS A 454 -10.19 18.58 34.81
CA CYS A 454 -9.42 19.81 34.62
C CYS A 454 -9.06 20.57 35.92
N CYS A 455 -9.33 20.01 37.10
CA CYS A 455 -9.07 20.67 38.38
C CYS A 455 -8.48 19.70 39.39
N VAL A 456 -7.40 20.09 40.08
CA VAL A 456 -6.87 19.32 41.20
C VAL A 456 -7.73 19.58 42.43
N ASP A 457 -8.62 18.65 42.76
CA ASP A 457 -9.51 18.77 43.90
C ASP A 457 -9.51 17.54 44.80
N VAL A 458 -10.52 17.44 45.67
CA VAL A 458 -10.62 16.33 46.63
C VAL A 458 -10.81 15.00 45.91
N ALA A 459 -11.47 14.97 44.75
CA ALA A 459 -11.67 13.76 43.96
C ALA A 459 -10.33 13.19 43.49
N ASP A 460 -9.40 14.04 43.06
CA ASP A 460 -8.04 13.62 42.66
C ASP A 460 -7.26 13.07 43.85
N VAL A 461 -7.31 13.76 45.00
CA VAL A 461 -6.63 13.27 46.21
C VAL A 461 -7.18 11.90 46.62
N LEU A 462 -8.48 11.69 46.48
CA LEU A 462 -9.11 10.39 46.75
C LEU A 462 -8.71 9.33 45.72
N ALA A 463 -8.53 9.68 44.44
CA ALA A 463 -8.04 8.77 43.42
C ALA A 463 -6.62 8.26 43.75
N VAL A 464 -5.68 9.16 44.05
CA VAL A 464 -4.31 8.79 44.48
C VAL A 464 -4.32 7.90 45.72
N VAL A 465 -5.14 8.23 46.71
CA VAL A 465 -5.26 7.40 47.93
C VAL A 465 -5.88 6.03 47.65
N ASN A 466 -6.79 5.91 46.68
CA ASN A 466 -7.40 4.64 46.31
C ASN A 466 -6.43 3.74 45.51
N ALA A 467 -5.55 4.34 44.72
CA ALA A 467 -4.53 3.67 43.92
C ALA A 467 -3.25 3.32 44.69
N TRP A 468 -3.23 3.51 46.02
CA TRP A 468 -2.01 3.41 46.82
C TRP A 468 -1.30 2.07 46.71
N GLY A 469 -0.03 2.10 46.31
CA GLY A 469 0.82 0.94 46.11
C GLY A 469 0.59 0.21 44.78
N ASN A 470 -0.15 0.80 43.83
CA ASN A 470 -0.22 0.31 42.46
C ASN A 470 1.18 0.37 41.82
N ASP A 471 1.49 -0.68 41.06
CA ASP A 471 2.64 -0.72 40.16
C ASP A 471 2.20 -0.13 38.82
N CYS A 472 2.82 0.98 38.45
CA CYS A 472 2.44 1.78 37.30
C CYS A 472 3.47 1.66 36.18
N THR A 473 4.25 0.58 36.19
CA THR A 473 5.08 0.20 35.04
C THR A 473 4.20 0.13 33.79
N PRO A 474 4.48 0.93 32.75
CA PRO A 474 3.69 0.93 31.53
C PRO A 474 3.66 -0.44 30.86
N VAL A 475 2.48 -0.80 30.36
CA VAL A 475 2.24 -2.02 29.62
C VAL A 475 1.45 -1.72 28.36
N GLY A 476 1.55 -2.58 27.36
CA GLY A 476 0.95 -2.37 26.05
C GLY A 476 0.87 -3.66 25.24
N ALA A 477 0.37 -3.53 24.01
CA ALA A 477 0.21 -4.64 23.09
C ALA A 477 1.55 -5.11 22.54
N CYS A 478 1.71 -6.43 22.47
CA CYS A 478 2.88 -7.06 21.87
C CYS A 478 2.48 -7.93 20.69
N CYS A 479 2.78 -7.47 19.48
CA CYS A 479 2.53 -8.24 18.27
C CYS A 479 3.60 -9.31 18.08
N LEU A 480 3.21 -10.58 18.06
CA LEU A 480 4.16 -11.66 17.92
C LEU A 480 4.47 -11.92 16.45
N SER A 481 5.74 -12.09 16.13
CA SER A 481 6.25 -12.30 14.76
C SER A 481 5.80 -13.62 14.10
N LYS A 482 5.07 -14.48 14.82
CA LYS A 482 4.50 -15.74 14.33
C LYS A 482 2.97 -15.77 14.37
N GLY A 483 2.34 -14.62 14.57
CA GLY A 483 0.90 -14.50 14.74
C GLY A 483 0.48 -14.40 16.20
N GLY A 484 -0.58 -13.62 16.43
CA GLY A 484 -1.19 -13.38 17.73
C GLY A 484 -0.62 -12.15 18.45
N CYS A 485 -1.31 -11.80 19.53
CA CYS A 485 -0.97 -10.64 20.33
C CYS A 485 -1.16 -10.92 21.83
N ASP A 486 -0.27 -10.37 22.66
CA ASP A 486 -0.40 -10.38 24.12
C ASP A 486 -0.76 -8.98 24.62
N ASP A 487 -1.90 -8.88 25.31
CA ASP A 487 -2.36 -7.66 25.96
C ASP A 487 -1.59 -7.45 27.26
N SER A 488 -1.19 -6.21 27.56
CA SER A 488 -0.67 -5.81 28.88
C SER A 488 0.70 -6.43 29.24
N THR A 489 1.66 -6.38 28.33
CA THR A 489 3.06 -6.74 28.62
C THR A 489 3.96 -5.50 28.66
N THR A 490 5.09 -5.55 29.35
CA THR A 490 6.09 -4.47 29.28
C THR A 490 6.92 -4.57 28.01
N GLU A 491 7.47 -3.46 27.51
CA GLU A 491 8.36 -3.45 26.35
C GLU A 491 9.47 -4.52 26.46
N ALA A 492 10.13 -4.59 27.62
CA ALA A 492 11.20 -5.56 27.86
C ALA A 492 10.72 -7.02 27.76
N ASN A 493 9.52 -7.32 28.25
CA ASN A 493 8.94 -8.66 28.15
C ASN A 493 8.51 -8.98 26.71
N CYS A 494 7.94 -8.01 25.99
CA CYS A 494 7.58 -8.17 24.58
C CYS A 494 8.80 -8.53 23.72
N VAL A 495 9.92 -7.81 23.90
CA VAL A 495 11.18 -8.08 23.21
C VAL A 495 11.72 -9.48 23.56
N MET A 496 11.62 -9.91 24.83
CA MET A 496 12.02 -11.26 25.22
C MET A 496 11.16 -12.37 24.58
N MET A 497 9.90 -12.09 24.29
CA MET A 497 8.99 -12.99 23.57
C MET A 497 9.24 -12.99 22.05
N GLY A 498 10.13 -12.13 21.55
CA GLY A 498 10.38 -11.96 20.12
C GLY A 498 9.24 -11.23 19.38
N GLY A 499 8.44 -10.48 20.12
CA GLY A 499 7.37 -9.63 19.57
C GLY A 499 7.81 -8.18 19.38
N ASN A 500 6.98 -7.43 18.65
CA ASN A 500 7.09 -5.99 18.46
C ASN A 500 6.15 -5.28 19.44
N TYR A 501 6.70 -4.41 20.28
CA TYR A 501 5.92 -3.64 21.24
C TYR A 501 5.32 -2.43 20.53
N VAL A 502 3.99 -2.27 20.63
CA VAL A 502 3.25 -1.29 19.82
C VAL A 502 3.22 0.09 20.48
N GLY A 503 3.45 0.13 21.80
CA GLY A 503 3.46 1.33 22.61
C GLY A 503 2.70 1.12 23.92
N ASP A 504 2.92 2.01 24.87
CA ASP A 504 2.20 1.99 26.13
C ASP A 504 0.69 2.20 25.91
N ASP A 505 -0.13 1.57 26.73
CA ASP A 505 -1.61 1.66 26.73
C ASP A 505 -2.30 1.21 25.45
N THR A 506 -1.56 0.56 24.55
CA THR A 506 -2.13 -0.06 23.36
C THR A 506 -2.74 -1.42 23.71
N THR A 507 -3.89 -1.74 23.11
CA THR A 507 -4.48 -3.08 23.16
C THR A 507 -4.20 -3.85 21.87
N CYS A 508 -4.27 -5.17 21.93
CA CYS A 508 -4.14 -6.04 20.77
C CYS A 508 -5.19 -5.74 19.68
N GLU A 509 -6.38 -5.29 20.07
CA GLU A 509 -7.42 -4.84 19.15
C GLU A 509 -7.04 -3.55 18.42
N GLN A 510 -6.35 -2.61 19.09
CA GLN A 510 -5.87 -1.37 18.49
C GLN A 510 -4.60 -1.58 17.65
N ALA A 511 -3.76 -2.53 18.05
CA ALA A 511 -2.47 -2.79 17.46
C ALA A 511 -2.53 -3.44 16.07
N ASN A 512 -3.69 -3.97 15.65
CA ASN A 512 -3.87 -4.70 14.39
C ASN A 512 -2.73 -5.71 14.15
N CYS A 513 -2.39 -6.48 15.18
CA CYS A 513 -1.32 -7.45 15.07
C CYS A 513 -1.66 -8.52 14.02
N PRO A 514 -0.67 -9.04 13.28
CA PRO A 514 -0.90 -10.16 12.38
C PRO A 514 -1.46 -11.36 13.16
N ASP A 515 -2.59 -11.89 12.73
CA ASP A 515 -3.14 -13.14 13.28
C ASP A 515 -2.76 -14.32 12.39
N PHE A 516 -2.56 -15.48 13.03
CA PHE A 516 -2.39 -16.72 12.28
C PHE A 516 -3.73 -17.16 11.69
N SER A 517 -3.64 -17.94 10.63
CA SER A 517 -4.75 -18.61 9.94
C SER A 517 -4.45 -20.10 9.86
N ALA A 518 -5.50 -20.92 9.90
CA ALA A 518 -5.39 -22.31 9.51
C ALA A 518 -5.00 -22.35 8.02
N CYS A 519 -3.87 -22.97 7.73
CA CYS A 519 -3.31 -23.08 6.39
C CYS A 519 -3.53 -24.48 5.86
N CYS A 520 -4.39 -24.61 4.85
CA CYS A 520 -4.75 -25.90 4.28
C CYS A 520 -3.90 -26.24 3.07
N PHE A 521 -3.29 -27.42 3.07
CA PHE A 521 -2.50 -27.94 1.95
C PHE A 521 -3.31 -28.92 1.11
N ASP A 522 -2.93 -29.07 -0.15
CA ASP A 522 -3.59 -29.95 -1.14
C ASP A 522 -3.63 -31.43 -0.73
N ASP A 523 -2.80 -31.85 0.22
CA ASP A 523 -2.75 -33.22 0.78
C ASP A 523 -3.65 -33.42 2.01
N GLY A 524 -4.41 -32.38 2.39
CA GLY A 524 -5.26 -32.35 3.59
C GLY A 524 -4.47 -32.02 4.87
N GLY A 525 -3.18 -31.69 4.75
CA GLY A 525 -2.39 -31.13 5.83
C GLY A 525 -2.92 -29.77 6.27
N CYS A 526 -2.77 -29.46 7.56
CA CYS A 526 -3.07 -28.14 8.11
C CYS A 526 -1.91 -27.64 8.99
N ALA A 527 -1.53 -26.38 8.84
CA ALA A 527 -0.61 -25.69 9.76
C ALA A 527 -1.16 -24.32 10.18
N GLU A 528 -0.90 -23.90 11.41
CA GLU A 528 -1.23 -22.53 11.86
C GLU A 528 -0.08 -21.61 11.45
N LEU A 529 -0.34 -20.75 10.47
CA LEU A 529 0.65 -19.88 9.82
C LEU A 529 0.04 -18.51 9.58
N LEU A 530 0.86 -17.47 9.44
CA LEU A 530 0.34 -16.20 8.91
C LEU A 530 -0.23 -16.44 7.49
N PRO A 531 -1.29 -15.72 7.08
CA PRO A 531 -1.86 -15.87 5.74
C PRO A 531 -0.83 -15.77 4.60
N ALA A 532 0.16 -14.89 4.74
CA ALA A 532 1.26 -14.72 3.79
C ALA A 532 2.21 -15.94 3.75
N ASP A 533 2.57 -16.48 4.93
CA ASP A 533 3.40 -17.68 5.03
C ASP A 533 2.68 -18.92 4.48
N CYS A 534 1.37 -18.97 4.69
CA CYS A 534 0.52 -20.05 4.17
C CYS A 534 0.57 -20.12 2.64
N ALA A 535 0.34 -18.98 1.97
CA ALA A 535 0.42 -18.88 0.52
C ALA A 535 1.82 -19.21 -0.01
N THR A 536 2.88 -18.76 0.69
CA THR A 536 4.28 -19.02 0.31
C THR A 536 4.63 -20.51 0.35
N LEU A 537 4.04 -21.26 1.29
CA LEU A 537 4.23 -22.71 1.40
C LEU A 537 3.29 -23.51 0.48
N GLY A 538 2.50 -22.85 -0.37
CA GLY A 538 1.57 -23.49 -1.28
C GLY A 538 0.31 -24.03 -0.61
N GLY A 539 -0.06 -23.49 0.56
CA GLY A 539 -1.33 -23.74 1.21
C GLY A 539 -2.32 -22.59 1.04
N ALA A 540 -3.60 -22.86 1.29
CA ALA A 540 -4.70 -21.90 1.25
C ALA A 540 -5.10 -21.47 2.67
N PRO A 541 -4.96 -20.19 3.04
CA PRO A 541 -5.36 -19.69 4.36
C PRO A 541 -6.88 -19.67 4.47
N GLN A 542 -7.39 -19.91 5.68
CA GLN A 542 -8.82 -20.10 5.95
C GLN A 542 -9.46 -18.92 6.70
N GLY A 543 -8.74 -17.80 6.79
CA GLY A 543 -9.14 -16.57 7.46
C GLY A 543 -8.41 -16.37 8.79
N ASP A 544 -8.29 -15.11 9.23
CA ASP A 544 -7.55 -14.73 10.43
C ASP A 544 -8.19 -15.32 11.70
N GLY A 545 -7.35 -15.77 12.64
CA GLY A 545 -7.80 -16.37 13.91
C GLY A 545 -8.40 -17.78 13.78
N THR A 546 -8.26 -18.43 12.62
CA THR A 546 -8.71 -19.81 12.42
C THR A 546 -7.65 -20.81 12.88
N TYR A 547 -8.09 -21.94 13.45
CA TYR A 547 -7.22 -22.98 13.98
C TYR A 547 -7.34 -24.26 13.17
N CYS A 548 -6.23 -25.00 13.02
CA CYS A 548 -6.27 -26.29 12.33
C CYS A 548 -7.13 -27.33 13.05
N ALA A 549 -7.34 -27.18 14.36
CA ALA A 549 -8.21 -28.05 15.13
C ALA A 549 -9.70 -27.91 14.78
N SER A 550 -10.10 -26.79 14.16
CA SER A 550 -11.50 -26.46 13.82
C SER A 550 -11.73 -26.26 12.33
N THR A 551 -10.72 -26.47 11.49
CA THR A 551 -10.76 -26.16 10.06
C THR A 551 -10.58 -27.42 9.23
N GLU A 552 -11.54 -27.69 8.33
CA GLU A 552 -11.45 -28.84 7.42
C GLU A 552 -10.71 -28.45 6.14
N CYS A 553 -9.57 -29.09 5.88
CA CYS A 553 -8.78 -28.85 4.68
C CYS A 553 -9.18 -29.83 3.56
N PRO A 554 -9.77 -29.34 2.44
CA PRO A 554 -10.21 -30.21 1.36
C PRO A 554 -9.03 -30.77 0.54
N VAL A 555 -9.12 -32.04 0.18
CA VAL A 555 -8.17 -32.73 -0.72
C VAL A 555 -8.78 -32.76 -2.13
N ALA A 556 -8.00 -32.54 -3.20
CA ALA A 556 -8.50 -32.70 -4.57
C ALA A 556 -9.06 -34.12 -4.79
N GLY A 557 -10.32 -34.23 -5.24
CA GLY A 557 -11.07 -35.48 -5.34
C GLY A 557 -11.72 -35.97 -4.04
N ALA A 558 -11.63 -35.22 -2.93
CA ALA A 558 -12.50 -35.42 -1.78
C ALA A 558 -13.92 -34.99 -2.15
N GLY A 559 -14.91 -35.70 -1.61
CA GLY A 559 -16.31 -35.52 -2.00
C GLY A 559 -16.68 -36.09 -3.37
N ASP A 560 -15.74 -36.46 -4.25
CA ASP A 560 -16.04 -36.91 -5.62
C ASP A 560 -16.92 -38.18 -5.67
N GLU A 561 -16.67 -39.08 -4.74
CA GLU A 561 -17.43 -40.32 -4.58
C GLU A 561 -18.09 -40.36 -3.20
N CYS A 562 -19.25 -41.00 -3.08
CA CYS A 562 -19.97 -41.05 -1.81
C CYS A 562 -19.15 -41.68 -0.67
N SER A 563 -18.23 -42.62 -0.98
CA SER A 563 -17.32 -43.20 0.01
C SER A 563 -16.32 -42.21 0.60
N GLY A 564 -16.08 -41.09 -0.10
CA GLY A 564 -15.21 -39.98 0.28
C GLY A 564 -15.96 -38.69 0.54
N ALA A 565 -17.27 -38.75 0.83
CA ALA A 565 -18.11 -37.57 1.05
C ALA A 565 -17.54 -36.63 2.12
N PHE A 566 -17.58 -35.32 1.85
CA PHE A 566 -17.24 -34.26 2.80
C PHE A 566 -18.13 -34.32 4.04
N ILE A 567 -17.63 -33.98 5.22
CA ILE A 567 -18.50 -33.89 6.40
C ILE A 567 -19.17 -32.52 6.37
N ALA A 568 -20.49 -32.49 6.24
CA ALA A 568 -21.25 -31.25 6.29
C ALA A 568 -21.66 -30.89 7.72
N SER A 569 -21.59 -29.61 8.03
CA SER A 569 -22.05 -29.02 9.29
C SER A 569 -23.20 -28.03 9.06
N MET A 570 -23.88 -27.63 10.14
CA MET A 570 -24.87 -26.55 10.07
C MET A 570 -24.19 -25.25 9.65
N GLY A 571 -24.86 -24.46 8.80
CA GLY A 571 -24.28 -23.28 8.16
C GLY A 571 -23.68 -23.59 6.79
N ALA A 572 -22.71 -22.78 6.39
CA ALA A 572 -22.12 -22.80 5.05
C ALA A 572 -21.04 -23.90 4.91
N ASN A 573 -21.09 -24.63 3.80
CA ASN A 573 -20.14 -25.67 3.41
C ASN A 573 -19.73 -25.42 1.94
N SER A 574 -18.49 -25.00 1.70
CA SER A 574 -18.01 -24.69 0.34
C SER A 574 -17.82 -25.96 -0.50
N PHE A 575 -18.08 -25.87 -1.80
CA PHE A 575 -17.78 -26.94 -2.75
C PHE A 575 -17.36 -26.42 -4.13
N GLU A 576 -16.74 -27.30 -4.91
CA GLU A 576 -16.54 -27.13 -6.35
C GLU A 576 -16.69 -28.46 -7.08
N THR A 577 -17.21 -28.44 -8.31
CA THR A 577 -17.42 -29.63 -9.15
C THR A 577 -16.54 -29.65 -10.40
N ASN A 578 -15.61 -28.69 -10.55
CA ASN A 578 -14.72 -28.60 -11.71
C ASN A 578 -13.63 -29.68 -11.70
N SER A 579 -13.18 -30.11 -10.51
CA SER A 579 -12.22 -31.21 -10.37
C SER A 579 -12.85 -32.59 -10.20
N ALA A 580 -14.18 -32.64 -10.02
CA ALA A 580 -14.94 -33.87 -9.80
C ALA A 580 -15.19 -34.65 -11.11
N THR A 581 -15.58 -35.90 -10.95
CA THR A 581 -16.03 -36.81 -11.98
C THR A 581 -17.46 -37.24 -11.71
N PRO A 582 -18.22 -37.68 -12.73
CA PRO A 582 -19.58 -38.17 -12.52
C PRO A 582 -19.58 -39.49 -11.73
N SER A 583 -20.10 -39.48 -10.50
CA SER A 583 -20.16 -40.69 -9.68
C SER A 583 -21.12 -41.72 -10.27
N GLU A 584 -20.90 -43.01 -9.96
CA GLU A 584 -21.79 -44.09 -10.40
C GLU A 584 -23.24 -43.88 -9.91
N ASN A 585 -24.21 -44.44 -10.64
CA ASN A 585 -25.65 -44.39 -10.34
C ASN A 585 -26.22 -42.96 -10.24
N PRO A 586 -26.53 -42.29 -11.37
CA PRO A 586 -27.06 -40.92 -11.33
C PRO A 586 -28.38 -40.82 -10.54
N PRO A 587 -28.65 -39.68 -9.89
CA PRO A 587 -29.90 -39.46 -9.17
C PRO A 587 -31.11 -39.52 -10.09
N SER A 588 -32.26 -39.84 -9.49
CA SER A 588 -33.53 -40.01 -10.19
C SER A 588 -34.43 -38.79 -9.99
N ASP A 589 -35.02 -38.29 -11.08
CA ASP A 589 -36.04 -37.22 -11.03
C ASP A 589 -37.34 -37.65 -10.33
N GLY A 590 -37.53 -38.95 -10.08
CA GLY A 590 -38.79 -39.50 -9.57
C GLY A 590 -39.23 -38.95 -8.20
N GLN A 591 -38.32 -38.31 -7.46
CA GLN A 591 -38.57 -37.73 -6.14
C GLN A 591 -38.51 -36.19 -6.12
N CYS A 592 -38.27 -35.54 -7.27
CA CYS A 592 -38.13 -34.08 -7.34
C CYS A 592 -39.51 -33.46 -7.61
N GLN A 593 -40.31 -33.25 -6.56
CA GLN A 593 -41.68 -32.78 -6.74
C GLN A 593 -41.72 -31.34 -7.23
N GLY A 594 -42.12 -31.15 -8.49
CA GLY A 594 -42.32 -29.82 -9.08
C GLY A 594 -41.08 -29.22 -9.72
N THR A 595 -39.97 -29.96 -9.74
CA THR A 595 -38.68 -29.58 -10.34
C THR A 595 -38.09 -30.79 -11.08
N TYR A 596 -36.93 -30.62 -11.69
CA TYR A 596 -36.20 -31.68 -12.39
C TYR A 596 -34.71 -31.45 -12.21
N LEU A 597 -33.89 -32.50 -12.31
CA LEU A 597 -32.43 -32.38 -12.22
C LEU A 597 -31.77 -32.30 -13.59
N ASP A 598 -32.30 -33.02 -14.60
CA ASP A 598 -31.65 -33.26 -15.91
C ASP A 598 -30.13 -33.45 -15.78
N TRP A 599 -29.74 -34.37 -14.89
CA TRP A 599 -28.38 -34.54 -14.36
C TRP A 599 -27.30 -34.81 -15.43
N GLN A 600 -27.68 -35.30 -16.61
CA GLN A 600 -26.82 -35.67 -17.77
C GLN A 600 -25.34 -35.97 -17.50
N ASN A 601 -25.04 -36.97 -16.66
CA ASN A 601 -23.66 -37.38 -16.35
C ASN A 601 -22.80 -36.21 -15.82
N SER A 602 -23.41 -35.34 -14.99
CA SER A 602 -22.75 -34.24 -14.31
C SER A 602 -21.65 -34.74 -13.40
N ALA A 603 -20.51 -34.03 -13.40
CA ALA A 603 -19.56 -34.10 -12.30
C ALA A 603 -20.23 -33.62 -11.03
N ASP A 604 -19.94 -34.27 -9.92
CA ASP A 604 -20.71 -34.12 -8.71
C ASP A 604 -19.91 -34.37 -7.44
N ILE A 605 -20.40 -33.77 -6.37
CA ILE A 605 -19.77 -33.80 -5.06
C ILE A 605 -20.75 -34.32 -4.03
N TRP A 606 -20.22 -35.04 -3.06
CA TRP A 606 -20.96 -35.67 -1.98
C TRP A 606 -20.57 -35.05 -0.65
N PHE A 607 -21.60 -34.76 0.15
CA PHE A 607 -21.52 -34.42 1.55
C PHE A 607 -22.21 -35.48 2.39
N ARG A 608 -21.76 -35.64 3.62
CA ARG A 608 -22.31 -36.47 4.69
C ARG A 608 -22.70 -35.57 5.85
N TYR A 609 -23.98 -35.57 6.19
CA TYR A 609 -24.54 -34.84 7.31
C TYR A 609 -25.07 -35.82 8.36
N ASP A 610 -24.45 -35.84 9.54
CA ASP A 610 -24.94 -36.64 10.68
C ASP A 610 -25.90 -35.79 11.53
N ALA A 611 -27.20 -36.08 11.47
CA ALA A 611 -28.20 -35.29 12.17
C ALA A 611 -28.08 -35.47 13.69
N SER A 612 -27.70 -34.41 14.41
CA SER A 612 -27.59 -34.44 15.87
C SER A 612 -28.94 -34.33 16.60
N GLN A 613 -29.97 -33.83 15.90
CA GLN A 613 -31.32 -33.62 16.42
C GLN A 613 -32.35 -33.96 15.34
N SER A 614 -33.55 -34.37 15.74
CA SER A 614 -34.67 -34.55 14.82
C SER A 614 -35.34 -33.20 14.57
N GLY A 615 -35.60 -32.86 13.31
CA GLY A 615 -36.18 -31.57 12.95
C GLY A 615 -36.35 -31.41 11.45
N ASN A 616 -36.99 -30.32 11.05
CA ASN A 616 -37.00 -29.90 9.65
C ASN A 616 -35.70 -29.12 9.39
N VAL A 617 -34.96 -29.52 8.36
CA VAL A 617 -33.70 -28.90 7.95
C VAL A 617 -33.85 -28.39 6.53
N HIS A 618 -33.38 -27.17 6.31
CA HIS A 618 -33.34 -26.54 5.00
C HIS A 618 -31.95 -26.72 4.38
N PHE A 619 -31.90 -27.34 3.19
CA PHE A 619 -30.67 -27.47 2.40
C PHE A 619 -30.79 -26.56 1.19
N THR A 620 -29.80 -25.70 0.97
CA THR A 620 -29.80 -24.77 -0.17
C THR A 620 -28.41 -24.59 -0.75
N THR A 621 -28.35 -24.38 -2.06
CA THR A 621 -27.13 -24.00 -2.80
C THR A 621 -27.14 -22.54 -3.24
N CYS A 622 -28.02 -21.71 -2.65
CA CYS A 622 -28.13 -20.29 -2.93
C CYS A 622 -26.80 -19.56 -2.68
N ASP A 623 -26.18 -19.09 -3.76
CA ASP A 623 -24.94 -18.34 -3.78
C ASP A 623 -24.90 -17.49 -5.08
N PRO A 624 -24.86 -16.13 -4.99
CA PRO A 624 -24.89 -15.24 -6.15
C PRO A 624 -23.81 -15.52 -7.22
N SER A 625 -22.72 -16.19 -6.82
CA SER A 625 -21.56 -16.47 -7.66
C SER A 625 -21.51 -17.91 -8.20
N SER A 626 -22.53 -18.72 -7.88
CA SER A 626 -22.56 -20.13 -8.26
C SER A 626 -23.22 -20.37 -9.63
N PHE A 627 -23.49 -21.64 -9.95
CA PHE A 627 -24.00 -22.12 -11.23
C PHE A 627 -25.36 -22.80 -11.06
N ASP A 628 -25.95 -23.22 -12.17
CA ASP A 628 -27.21 -23.98 -12.23
C ASP A 628 -27.02 -25.35 -11.57
N THR A 629 -27.45 -25.46 -10.32
CA THR A 629 -27.18 -26.62 -9.46
C THR A 629 -28.35 -27.59 -9.45
N SER A 630 -28.03 -28.87 -9.34
CA SER A 630 -28.98 -29.95 -9.06
C SER A 630 -28.56 -30.68 -7.80
N MET A 631 -29.51 -30.94 -6.90
CA MET A 631 -29.23 -31.53 -5.60
C MET A 631 -30.14 -32.73 -5.29
N ALA A 632 -29.55 -33.80 -4.78
CA ALA A 632 -30.26 -34.98 -4.29
C ALA A 632 -29.88 -35.31 -2.83
N LEU A 633 -30.88 -35.73 -2.05
CA LEU A 633 -30.71 -36.17 -0.67
C LEU A 633 -30.89 -37.68 -0.56
N TYR A 634 -29.99 -38.32 0.18
CA TYR A 634 -30.02 -39.74 0.45
C TYR A 634 -30.02 -40.00 1.96
N GLU A 635 -30.69 -41.06 2.40
CA GLU A 635 -30.86 -41.39 3.82
C GLU A 635 -30.23 -42.75 4.15
N GLY A 636 -29.31 -42.76 5.11
CA GLY A 636 -28.63 -43.96 5.62
C GLY A 636 -27.58 -44.58 4.69
N SER A 637 -27.75 -44.49 3.37
CA SER A 637 -26.78 -44.95 2.37
C SER A 637 -26.85 -44.12 1.09
N CYS A 638 -25.78 -44.18 0.29
CA CYS A 638 -25.62 -43.47 -0.98
C CYS A 638 -26.60 -43.88 -2.10
N ASP A 639 -27.37 -44.96 -1.90
CA ASP A 639 -28.28 -45.51 -2.91
C ASP A 639 -29.76 -45.30 -2.56
N ASN A 640 -30.05 -44.79 -1.35
CA ASN A 640 -31.41 -44.58 -0.87
C ASN A 640 -31.80 -43.11 -0.98
N GLN A 641 -32.05 -42.65 -2.21
CA GLN A 641 -32.52 -41.29 -2.47
C GLN A 641 -33.90 -41.08 -1.81
N VAL A 642 -34.07 -39.97 -1.12
CA VAL A 642 -35.30 -39.62 -0.39
C VAL A 642 -35.91 -38.29 -0.81
N ASN A 643 -35.11 -37.38 -1.35
CA ASN A 643 -35.55 -36.09 -1.85
C ASN A 643 -34.62 -35.56 -2.95
N CYS A 644 -35.07 -34.59 -3.73
CA CYS A 644 -34.23 -33.86 -4.67
C CYS A 644 -34.89 -32.57 -5.13
N ASN A 645 -34.08 -31.64 -5.61
CA ASN A 645 -34.48 -30.38 -6.21
C ASN A 645 -33.41 -29.92 -7.19
N GLY A 646 -33.80 -29.37 -8.34
CA GLY A 646 -32.87 -28.74 -9.29
C GLY A 646 -33.25 -27.31 -9.66
N ASP A 647 -34.31 -26.75 -9.08
CA ASP A 647 -34.81 -25.43 -9.43
C ASP A 647 -35.59 -24.83 -8.25
N ALA A 648 -35.03 -23.83 -7.58
CA ALA A 648 -35.68 -23.07 -6.52
C ALA A 648 -35.72 -21.57 -6.82
N ASP A 649 -36.75 -20.92 -6.31
CA ASP A 649 -36.94 -19.47 -6.42
C ASP A 649 -36.37 -18.76 -5.18
N GLY A 650 -35.51 -17.75 -5.36
CA GLY A 650 -34.91 -17.01 -4.25
C GLY A 650 -34.25 -15.69 -4.70
N SER A 651 -34.34 -14.64 -3.88
CA SER A 651 -33.66 -13.36 -4.15
C SER A 651 -32.26 -13.37 -3.56
N GLY A 652 -31.25 -12.96 -4.33
CA GLY A 652 -29.85 -12.95 -3.88
C GLY A 652 -29.14 -14.30 -4.07
N CYS A 653 -29.69 -15.18 -4.90
CA CYS A 653 -29.06 -16.44 -5.32
C CYS A 653 -28.72 -16.36 -6.81
N GLN A 654 -27.91 -17.30 -7.29
CA GLN A 654 -27.83 -17.61 -8.71
C GLN A 654 -29.17 -18.12 -9.25
N ASP A 655 -29.39 -17.91 -10.54
CA ASP A 655 -30.55 -18.47 -11.25
C ASP A 655 -30.48 -20.01 -11.19
N TYR A 656 -31.61 -20.66 -10.92
CA TYR A 656 -31.75 -22.13 -10.90
C TYR A 656 -30.89 -22.83 -9.83
N HIS A 657 -30.76 -22.23 -8.65
CA HIS A 657 -30.18 -22.92 -7.50
C HIS A 657 -31.10 -24.04 -6.99
N SER A 658 -30.53 -25.05 -6.36
CA SER A 658 -31.28 -26.10 -5.68
C SER A 658 -31.60 -25.73 -4.22
N ALA A 659 -32.83 -25.98 -3.78
CA ALA A 659 -33.22 -25.90 -2.37
C ALA A 659 -34.30 -26.92 -1.98
N MET A 660 -34.23 -27.48 -0.77
CA MET A 660 -35.22 -28.44 -0.26
C MET A 660 -35.30 -28.45 1.27
N ASP A 661 -36.51 -28.69 1.78
CA ASP A 661 -36.75 -28.97 3.19
C ASP A 661 -36.92 -30.47 3.40
N TYR A 662 -36.27 -31.04 4.43
CA TYR A 662 -36.45 -32.44 4.79
C TYR A 662 -36.49 -32.64 6.30
N ASN A 663 -37.32 -33.56 6.77
CA ASN A 663 -37.38 -33.90 8.20
C ASN A 663 -36.32 -34.96 8.51
N VAL A 664 -35.24 -34.54 9.16
CA VAL A 664 -34.16 -35.44 9.59
C VAL A 664 -34.47 -36.07 10.94
N GLU A 665 -33.90 -37.26 11.19
CA GLU A 665 -33.98 -37.97 12.47
C GLU A 665 -32.63 -37.96 13.20
N ALA A 666 -32.64 -37.64 14.50
CA ALA A 666 -31.44 -37.64 15.33
C ALA A 666 -30.73 -39.00 15.30
N GLY A 667 -29.43 -38.99 15.02
CA GLY A 667 -28.59 -40.17 14.91
C GLY A 667 -28.61 -40.85 13.54
N THR A 668 -29.35 -40.30 12.57
CA THR A 668 -29.36 -40.77 11.18
C THR A 668 -28.36 -39.97 10.33
N THR A 669 -27.62 -40.67 9.48
CA THR A 669 -26.72 -40.08 8.49
C THR A 669 -27.46 -39.81 7.19
N TYR A 670 -27.31 -38.60 6.67
CA TYR A 670 -27.82 -38.18 5.37
C TYR A 670 -26.64 -37.89 4.44
N TYR A 671 -26.81 -38.16 3.15
CA TYR A 671 -25.84 -37.76 2.13
C TYR A 671 -26.48 -36.77 1.17
N ILE A 672 -25.77 -35.67 0.90
CA ILE A 672 -26.20 -34.63 -0.03
C ILE A 672 -25.29 -34.73 -1.25
N ARG A 673 -25.88 -34.92 -2.43
CA ARG A 673 -25.16 -35.01 -3.70
C ARG A 673 -25.49 -33.79 -4.54
N ILE A 674 -24.48 -33.05 -4.97
CA ILE A 674 -24.64 -31.81 -5.75
C ILE A 674 -23.91 -31.96 -7.07
N GLY A 675 -24.64 -31.73 -8.16
CA GLY A 675 -24.13 -31.62 -9.53
C GLY A 675 -24.75 -30.40 -10.20
N GLY A 676 -24.73 -30.34 -11.52
CA GLY A 676 -25.33 -29.27 -12.30
C GLY A 676 -26.27 -29.74 -13.39
N TRP A 677 -27.20 -28.85 -13.76
CA TRP A 677 -28.11 -29.06 -14.87
C TRP A 677 -27.35 -29.32 -16.16
N GLN A 678 -27.70 -30.41 -16.87
CA GLN A 678 -27.06 -30.82 -18.13
C GLN A 678 -25.53 -30.96 -18.05
N GLY A 679 -25.00 -31.26 -16.87
CA GLY A 679 -23.56 -31.42 -16.63
C GLY A 679 -22.79 -30.11 -16.42
N ALA A 680 -23.48 -29.03 -16.04
CA ALA A 680 -22.83 -27.81 -15.60
C ALA A 680 -21.91 -28.06 -14.40
N THR A 681 -20.78 -27.36 -14.35
CA THR A 681 -19.82 -27.41 -13.24
C THR A 681 -19.48 -26.01 -12.76
N GLY A 682 -19.02 -25.90 -11.53
CA GLY A 682 -18.59 -24.64 -10.93
C GLY A 682 -18.34 -24.78 -9.44
N SER A 683 -18.12 -23.64 -8.78
CA SER A 683 -18.02 -23.54 -7.32
C SER A 683 -19.32 -23.03 -6.71
N GLY A 684 -19.52 -23.27 -5.42
CA GLY A 684 -20.65 -22.74 -4.68
C GLY A 684 -20.62 -23.09 -3.21
N THR A 685 -21.72 -22.79 -2.53
CA THR A 685 -21.87 -23.03 -1.09
C THR A 685 -23.14 -23.84 -0.83
N LEU A 686 -23.01 -24.98 -0.14
CA LEU A 686 -24.13 -25.71 0.46
C LEU A 686 -24.39 -25.14 1.86
N THR A 687 -25.56 -24.52 2.06
CA THR A 687 -25.99 -24.02 3.37
C THR A 687 -27.03 -24.98 3.97
N ILE A 688 -26.83 -25.36 5.23
CA ILE A 688 -27.73 -26.23 6.01
C ILE A 688 -28.27 -25.46 7.21
N GLU A 689 -29.59 -25.29 7.32
CA GLU A 689 -30.26 -24.46 8.34
C GLU A 689 -31.28 -25.19 9.21
#